data_AF-A0A2H9QPF7-F1
#
_entry.id   AF-A0A2H9QPF7-F1
#
_cell.length_a   1.000
_cell.length_b   1.000
_cell.length_c   1.000
_cell.angle_alpha   90.00
_cell.angle_beta   90.00
_cell.angle_gamma   90.00
#
_symmetry.space_group_name_H-M   'P 1'
#
loop_
_entity.id
_entity.type
_entity.pdbx_description
1 polymer ?
#
loop_
_entity_poly.entity_id
_entity_poly.type
_entity_poly.pdbx_seq_one_letter_code
_entity_poly.pdbx_strand_id
1 'polypeptide(L)'
;MKKEDLKKIGENIYEIAKSGNMNVPGRIFISERMIVEDNASEQIRNVAQLPGILKYSIGLTDMHVGYGFPIGGVAAFDLKKGVISPGGVGYDINCLTGDSKILTEFGQSIPIKDFEKHAHKINIEQNGMVLNQIEFLTRLPTLNFKNKKIENKKIEFFMSKEANEIYEIKLNSGLRIKATKEHPFLTKEGMKSIFDLKDRENLAVNLFEGIKESEIIDKKQAISLKLLGYMFGDGCLYESKKKIYGAIYGTKEDLKVIKNDLKEINVNSNIYSRKRDHEIKTKYEIVKFNTTNYELHIHSKEFKESLKKMGMPLGNKTRQKINIPDWIKNSNRIVKRLFLAGFFGAELSSPKASSKTCFYCPTIDQNKIERLKENAREFLIEISLLLEEFDIKNTRITETEDYKNKYGEKTMRFRLMVSSEEEMLKLWRNVGFEYNLKRQKLANIAALYLLLKKKENEKRNKLASKVKEYKKKGFSLKEVQKIFLNQINKRFIERHYYENSGQRINLDFISFNEFLIEKLNEIKKYGTIFDSIKNIKKLPGKHKVYDFNLKENHNFVANGFIVSNCGVLLLKTNLTSKDLIGKEKMLADALEKKIPSGVGRGSPFQVSYKEFDQILEKGSQYLVEKGYGMKEDYLFCEEEGCMKEADASLVSDRAKKRGIGQLGTIGAGNHFLDVLEVEKIFDKKIAEVFGLKKNQIVILVHCGSRGLGHQVASDYIKKMEDEYGIKNFPDRELICAPINSKLGKEYFSAMSAAANFAFANKQIIIHWLREEFINHFPKSKIEVLYQVCHNIAKFEEYVIDGKKTKVCVHRKGATRSFGPGRIEIPKEYRKVGQPVLIPGSMGTASYVLVGTKKSEKLTFGSSVHGAGRVMSRTEAVKTIKGENTKKRLISQNIILRSGSDQLIVEESPEVYKNIDEVVDIVENLGISKKVAKLKLKIVLIG
;
A
#
# COMPACT_ATOMS: atom_id res chain seq x y z
N MET A 1 24.00 16.70 10.68
CA MET A 1 25.04 17.76 10.69
C MET A 1 24.47 18.99 10.02
N LYS A 2 24.54 20.12 10.73
CA LYS A 2 24.17 21.42 10.21
C LYS A 2 25.15 21.85 9.13
N LYS A 3 24.73 22.86 8.35
CA LYS A 3 25.59 23.54 7.38
C LYS A 3 26.79 24.27 8.04
N GLU A 4 26.60 24.71 9.28
CA GLU A 4 27.66 25.26 10.15
C GLU A 4 28.80 24.24 10.39
N ASP A 5 28.50 22.94 10.39
CA ASP A 5 29.48 21.85 10.59
C ASP A 5 30.26 21.49 9.31
N LEU A 6 29.97 22.13 8.17
CA LEU A 6 30.54 21.81 6.86
C LEU A 6 31.67 22.76 6.48
N LYS A 7 32.82 22.21 6.07
CA LYS A 7 33.94 23.03 5.59
C LYS A 7 33.59 23.61 4.21
N LYS A 8 33.35 24.92 4.13
CA LYS A 8 33.29 25.62 2.83
C LYS A 8 34.69 25.59 2.18
N ILE A 9 34.76 25.11 0.94
CA ILE A 9 36.02 24.92 0.19
C ILE A 9 35.99 25.56 -1.21
N GLY A 10 34.88 26.20 -1.57
CA GLY A 10 34.71 26.94 -2.81
C GLY A 10 33.38 27.68 -2.85
N GLU A 11 33.14 28.46 -3.90
CA GLU A 11 31.84 29.08 -4.11
C GLU A 11 30.78 27.99 -4.37
N ASN A 12 29.76 27.91 -3.51
CA ASN A 12 28.72 26.89 -3.53
C ASN A 12 29.23 25.43 -3.35
N ILE A 13 30.44 25.24 -2.80
CA ILE A 13 31.05 23.92 -2.54
C ILE A 13 31.42 23.76 -1.06
N TYR A 14 30.83 22.74 -0.43
CA TYR A 14 31.02 22.36 0.97
C TYR A 14 31.52 20.91 1.08
N GLU A 15 32.24 20.61 2.15
CA GLU A 15 32.85 19.30 2.39
C GLU A 15 32.64 18.77 3.81
N ILE A 16 32.26 17.50 3.91
CA ILE A 16 32.38 16.66 5.10
C ILE A 16 33.77 16.01 5.04
N ALA A 17 34.67 16.44 5.92
CA ALA A 17 36.02 15.90 5.99
C ALA A 17 36.01 14.39 6.27
N LYS A 18 36.89 13.64 5.59
CA LYS A 18 37.07 12.21 5.78
C LYS A 18 37.41 11.91 7.25
N SER A 19 36.55 11.17 7.93
CA SER A 19 36.63 10.88 9.36
C SER A 19 36.04 9.49 9.67
N GLY A 20 36.52 8.86 10.75
CA GLY A 20 36.13 7.48 11.09
C GLY A 20 36.35 6.50 9.92
N ASN A 21 35.34 5.69 9.63
CA ASN A 21 35.37 4.65 8.59
C ASN A 21 35.15 5.17 7.16
N MET A 22 35.10 6.50 6.94
CA MET A 22 34.91 7.06 5.59
C MET A 22 36.10 6.69 4.70
N ASN A 23 35.85 6.13 3.51
CA ASN A 23 36.88 5.86 2.50
C ASN A 23 37.29 7.15 1.76
N VAL A 24 36.33 8.04 1.51
CA VAL A 24 36.45 9.33 0.80
C VAL A 24 35.77 10.45 1.59
N PRO A 25 36.10 11.74 1.39
CA PRO A 25 35.30 12.83 1.93
C PRO A 25 33.90 12.93 1.27
N GLY A 26 32.96 13.56 1.96
CA GLY A 26 31.63 13.89 1.43
C GLY A 26 31.62 15.29 0.80
N ARG A 27 31.04 15.46 -0.38
CA ARG A 27 31.08 16.71 -1.15
C ARG A 27 29.66 17.19 -1.47
N ILE A 28 29.29 18.36 -0.97
CA ILE A 28 27.93 18.92 -1.07
C ILE A 28 27.96 20.22 -1.89
N PHE A 29 27.11 20.28 -2.91
CA PHE A 29 26.96 21.44 -3.80
C PHE A 29 25.68 22.20 -3.43
N ILE A 30 25.80 23.41 -2.87
CA ILE A 30 24.67 24.19 -2.35
C ILE A 30 25.02 25.68 -2.20
N SER A 31 24.08 26.62 -2.43
CA SER A 31 24.32 28.05 -2.19
C SER A 31 24.44 28.37 -0.70
N GLU A 32 24.96 29.54 -0.33
CA GLU A 32 24.93 30.02 1.06
C GLU A 32 23.51 30.20 1.62
N ARG A 33 22.51 30.47 0.77
CA ARG A 33 21.13 30.77 1.18
C ARG A 33 20.27 29.52 1.37
N MET A 34 20.57 28.42 0.67
CA MET A 34 19.82 27.17 0.79
C MET A 34 20.15 26.38 2.07
N ILE A 35 19.14 25.68 2.61
CA ILE A 35 19.25 24.84 3.82
C ILE A 35 19.74 23.43 3.44
N VAL A 36 20.57 22.82 4.30
CA VAL A 36 20.94 21.39 4.25
C VAL A 36 20.15 20.65 5.33
N GLU A 37 19.48 19.55 4.97
CA GLU A 37 18.81 18.68 5.95
C GLU A 37 19.84 17.85 6.75
N ASP A 38 19.74 17.90 8.09
CA ASP A 38 20.66 17.23 9.03
C ASP A 38 20.89 15.73 8.77
N ASN A 39 19.85 15.05 8.31
CA ASN A 39 19.86 13.61 7.98
C ASN A 39 20.42 13.33 6.57
N ALA A 40 20.34 14.29 5.64
CA ALA A 40 20.84 14.10 4.26
C ALA A 40 22.36 14.21 4.21
N SER A 41 22.96 15.12 4.99
CA SER A 41 24.41 15.18 5.22
C SER A 41 24.95 13.90 5.90
N GLU A 42 24.15 13.30 6.80
CA GLU A 42 24.47 11.99 7.40
C GLU A 42 24.45 10.85 6.36
N GLN A 43 23.46 10.79 5.47
CA GLN A 43 23.42 9.79 4.41
C GLN A 43 24.62 9.93 3.45
N ILE A 44 25.08 11.14 3.13
CA ILE A 44 26.35 11.36 2.40
C ILE A 44 27.55 10.76 3.16
N ARG A 45 27.64 10.98 4.48
CA ARG A 45 28.70 10.42 5.34
C ARG A 45 28.68 8.90 5.38
N ASN A 46 27.50 8.28 5.36
CA ASN A 46 27.37 6.82 5.40
C ASN A 46 27.68 6.17 4.04
N VAL A 47 27.25 6.77 2.93
CA VAL A 47 27.65 6.37 1.57
C VAL A 47 29.17 6.46 1.38
N ALA A 48 29.82 7.45 2.00
CA ALA A 48 31.28 7.63 1.94
C ALA A 48 32.10 6.49 2.59
N GLN A 49 31.47 5.60 3.36
CA GLN A 49 32.09 4.42 3.99
C GLN A 49 32.01 3.16 3.10
N LEU A 50 31.28 3.18 1.98
CA LEU A 50 31.10 2.00 1.14
C LEU A 50 32.41 1.55 0.46
N PRO A 51 32.65 0.24 0.30
CA PRO A 51 33.89 -0.27 -0.30
C PRO A 51 34.09 0.22 -1.74
N GLY A 52 35.33 0.58 -2.09
CA GLY A 52 35.73 0.95 -3.45
C GLY A 52 35.09 2.22 -4.02
N ILE A 53 34.46 3.07 -3.20
CA ILE A 53 34.00 4.41 -3.60
C ILE A 53 35.19 5.31 -4.00
N LEU A 54 35.01 6.15 -5.02
CA LEU A 54 36.06 6.94 -5.66
C LEU A 54 35.80 8.45 -5.56
N LYS A 55 36.86 9.20 -5.28
CA LYS A 55 36.91 10.67 -5.05
C LYS A 55 36.02 11.18 -3.91
N TYR A 56 34.69 11.05 -4.02
CA TYR A 56 33.69 11.69 -3.14
C TYR A 56 32.39 10.88 -3.05
N SER A 57 31.71 10.96 -1.91
CA SER A 57 30.24 10.77 -1.83
C SER A 57 29.58 12.13 -2.07
N ILE A 58 28.64 12.25 -3.02
CA ILE A 58 28.22 13.55 -3.57
C ILE A 58 26.74 13.83 -3.29
N GLY A 59 26.48 15.03 -2.75
CA GLY A 59 25.14 15.62 -2.63
C GLY A 59 24.99 16.84 -3.55
N LEU A 60 23.94 16.85 -4.37
CA LEU A 60 23.63 17.94 -5.32
C LEU A 60 22.70 19.00 -4.70
N THR A 61 22.39 20.08 -5.43
CA THR A 61 21.62 21.22 -4.92
C THR A 61 20.16 20.87 -4.60
N ASP A 62 19.60 19.86 -5.25
CA ASP A 62 18.27 19.29 -4.98
C ASP A 62 18.24 18.29 -3.81
N MET A 63 19.38 18.06 -3.13
CA MET A 63 19.51 17.01 -2.11
C MET A 63 18.53 17.15 -0.94
N HIS A 64 17.95 16.01 -0.54
CA HIS A 64 17.08 15.81 0.63
C HIS A 64 17.07 14.32 1.04
N VAL A 65 16.53 13.97 2.21
CA VAL A 65 16.58 12.61 2.78
C VAL A 65 15.98 11.54 1.86
N GLY A 66 16.69 10.42 1.73
CA GLY A 66 16.28 9.23 0.97
C GLY A 66 16.28 7.95 1.81
N TYR A 67 16.83 6.87 1.25
CA TYR A 67 16.93 5.53 1.85
C TYR A 67 18.35 5.00 1.64
N GLY A 68 19.17 4.97 2.68
CA GLY A 68 20.62 4.74 2.62
C GLY A 68 21.35 5.88 1.92
N PHE A 69 21.15 6.02 0.61
CA PHE A 69 21.53 7.21 -0.17
C PHE A 69 20.42 8.27 -0.10
N PRO A 70 20.77 9.57 -0.06
CA PRO A 70 19.80 10.65 -0.16
C PRO A 70 19.26 10.77 -1.59
N ILE A 71 18.14 11.48 -1.75
CA ILE A 71 17.71 12.00 -3.05
C ILE A 71 18.65 13.16 -3.41
N GLY A 72 19.03 13.34 -4.67
CA GLY A 72 20.14 14.22 -5.07
C GLY A 72 21.52 13.62 -4.81
N GLY A 73 21.59 12.31 -4.57
CA GLY A 73 22.81 11.57 -4.21
C GLY A 73 23.51 10.93 -5.42
N VAL A 74 24.84 11.04 -5.46
CA VAL A 74 25.71 10.40 -6.48
C VAL A 74 26.94 9.79 -5.81
N ALA A 75 27.34 8.59 -6.23
CA ALA A 75 28.62 7.97 -5.88
C ALA A 75 29.16 7.14 -7.05
N ALA A 76 30.48 7.07 -7.19
CA ALA A 76 31.13 6.24 -8.19
C ALA A 76 32.04 5.19 -7.54
N PHE A 77 32.02 3.97 -8.05
CA PHE A 77 32.67 2.80 -7.48
C PHE A 77 33.63 2.13 -8.47
N ASP A 78 34.82 1.75 -8.02
CA ASP A 78 35.78 0.96 -8.80
C ASP A 78 35.18 -0.40 -9.19
N LEU A 79 35.37 -0.85 -10.43
CA LEU A 79 34.79 -2.12 -10.88
C LEU A 79 35.38 -3.35 -10.18
N LYS A 80 36.60 -3.30 -9.62
CA LYS A 80 37.23 -4.48 -8.98
C LYS A 80 36.91 -4.58 -7.49
N LYS A 81 36.97 -3.46 -6.77
CA LYS A 81 36.82 -3.37 -5.30
C LYS A 81 35.49 -2.74 -4.84
N GLY A 82 34.73 -2.16 -5.77
CA GLY A 82 33.51 -1.42 -5.50
C GLY A 82 32.25 -2.28 -5.49
N VAL A 83 31.15 -1.62 -5.12
CA VAL A 83 29.87 -2.27 -4.82
C VAL A 83 28.71 -1.72 -5.65
N ILE A 84 27.64 -2.51 -5.75
CA ILE A 84 26.36 -2.12 -6.33
C ILE A 84 25.26 -2.29 -5.26
N SER A 85 24.56 -1.19 -4.96
CA SER A 85 23.50 -1.13 -3.94
C SER A 85 22.14 -0.77 -4.56
N PRO A 86 21.08 -1.54 -4.31
CA PRO A 86 19.71 -1.10 -4.62
C PRO A 86 19.29 0.11 -3.79
N GLY A 87 19.86 0.34 -2.60
CA GLY A 87 19.65 1.56 -1.82
C GLY A 87 20.17 2.81 -2.54
N GLY A 88 21.28 2.68 -3.28
CA GLY A 88 21.88 3.72 -4.12
C GLY A 88 21.25 3.93 -5.49
N VAL A 89 20.33 3.05 -5.89
CA VAL A 89 19.42 3.27 -7.03
C VAL A 89 18.10 3.85 -6.54
N GLY A 90 17.61 3.32 -5.41
CA GLY A 90 16.46 3.81 -4.68
C GLY A 90 15.27 2.85 -4.67
N TYR A 91 14.51 2.96 -3.58
CA TYR A 91 13.09 2.63 -3.55
C TYR A 91 12.32 3.91 -3.28
N ASP A 92 11.05 3.85 -3.63
CA ASP A 92 10.04 4.80 -3.20
C ASP A 92 9.39 4.26 -1.90
N ILE A 93 9.78 4.75 -0.70
CA ILE A 93 9.44 4.09 0.60
C ILE A 93 8.44 4.84 1.47
N ASN A 94 7.50 4.07 2.03
CA ASN A 94 6.37 4.49 2.85
C ASN A 94 6.22 3.53 4.07
N CYS A 95 6.11 3.99 5.33
CA CYS A 95 6.18 3.07 6.51
C CYS A 95 5.18 3.32 7.67
N LEU A 96 4.94 2.29 8.49
CA LEU A 96 4.09 2.25 9.70
C LEU A 96 4.90 2.23 11.00
N THR A 97 4.35 2.63 12.16
CA THR A 97 5.07 2.42 13.45
C THR A 97 5.08 0.99 13.94
N GLY A 98 6.10 0.62 14.71
CA GLY A 98 6.27 -0.71 15.32
C GLY A 98 5.11 -1.22 16.21
N ASP A 99 4.26 -0.34 16.74
CA ASP A 99 3.06 -0.70 17.51
C ASP A 99 1.80 -0.91 16.66
N SER A 100 1.88 -0.76 15.34
CA SER A 100 0.79 -1.09 14.42
C SER A 100 0.56 -2.60 14.39
N LYS A 101 -0.60 -3.06 14.86
CA LYS A 101 -1.02 -4.47 14.80
C LYS A 101 -1.36 -4.84 13.36
N ILE A 102 -0.94 -6.01 12.96
CA ILE A 102 -1.12 -6.54 11.61
C ILE A 102 -1.99 -7.78 11.74
N LEU A 103 -3.10 -7.79 11.00
CA LEU A 103 -4.01 -8.93 10.99
C LEU A 103 -3.38 -10.07 10.18
N THR A 104 -3.37 -11.28 10.72
CA THR A 104 -2.88 -12.49 10.04
C THR A 104 -4.04 -13.32 9.46
N GLU A 105 -3.71 -14.26 8.58
CA GLU A 105 -4.71 -15.13 7.92
C GLU A 105 -5.59 -15.98 8.87
N PHE A 106 -5.13 -16.24 10.10
CA PHE A 106 -5.87 -16.97 11.14
C PHE A 106 -6.44 -16.09 12.25
N GLY A 107 -6.49 -14.77 12.04
CA GLY A 107 -7.11 -13.83 12.98
C GLY A 107 -6.30 -13.59 14.24
N GLN A 108 -4.98 -13.51 14.11
CA GLN A 108 -4.08 -12.98 15.14
C GLN A 108 -3.68 -11.55 14.76
N SER A 109 -3.55 -10.67 15.74
CA SER A 109 -3.12 -9.27 15.61
C SER A 109 -1.74 -9.10 16.26
N ILE A 110 -0.69 -9.28 15.46
CA ILE A 110 0.71 -9.20 15.90
C ILE A 110 1.24 -7.78 15.62
N PRO A 111 1.92 -7.08 16.55
CA PRO A 111 2.54 -5.79 16.24
C PRO A 111 3.61 -5.93 15.17
N ILE A 112 3.67 -5.01 14.20
CA ILE A 112 4.52 -5.12 13.02
C ILE A 112 6.00 -5.36 13.35
N LYS A 113 6.52 -4.73 14.42
CA LYS A 113 7.90 -4.94 14.90
C LYS A 113 8.19 -6.40 15.30
N ASP A 114 7.19 -7.12 15.80
CA ASP A 114 7.38 -8.43 16.42
C ASP A 114 7.45 -9.56 15.37
N PHE A 115 7.05 -9.30 14.12
CA PHE A 115 7.26 -10.24 13.00
C PHE A 115 8.74 -10.63 12.82
N GLU A 116 9.69 -9.76 13.20
CA GLU A 116 11.13 -10.05 13.19
C GLU A 116 11.49 -11.32 13.98
N LYS A 117 10.73 -11.64 15.04
CA LYS A 117 10.89 -12.84 15.89
C LYS A 117 10.28 -14.11 15.30
N HIS A 118 9.45 -13.96 14.26
CA HIS A 118 8.61 -15.00 13.67
C HIS A 118 9.07 -15.41 12.27
N ALA A 119 10.24 -14.93 11.88
CA ALA A 119 10.83 -15.13 10.58
C ALA A 119 11.76 -16.36 10.65
N HIS A 120 11.32 -17.49 10.08
CA HIS A 120 12.08 -18.73 10.12
C HIS A 120 13.29 -18.63 9.20
N LYS A 121 14.48 -18.88 9.74
CA LYS A 121 15.68 -19.12 8.93
C LYS A 121 15.62 -20.56 8.42
N ILE A 122 15.39 -20.71 7.12
CA ILE A 122 15.44 -21.99 6.42
C ILE A 122 16.81 -22.09 5.76
N ASN A 123 17.55 -23.12 6.14
CA ASN A 123 18.85 -23.45 5.57
C ASN A 123 18.62 -24.23 4.27
N ILE A 124 18.63 -23.54 3.13
CA ILE A 124 18.49 -24.17 1.81
C ILE A 124 19.89 -24.49 1.30
N GLU A 125 20.23 -25.78 1.25
CA GLU A 125 21.45 -26.25 0.63
C GLU A 125 21.28 -26.30 -0.89
N GLN A 126 21.98 -25.44 -1.62
CA GLN A 126 21.92 -25.34 -3.07
C GLN A 126 23.34 -25.27 -3.63
N ASN A 127 23.69 -26.21 -4.52
CA ASN A 127 25.04 -26.38 -5.09
C ASN A 127 26.16 -26.47 -4.02
N GLY A 128 25.87 -27.09 -2.87
CA GLY A 128 26.84 -27.22 -1.75
C GLY A 128 27.01 -25.96 -0.90
N MET A 129 26.18 -24.93 -1.08
CA MET A 129 26.13 -23.74 -0.22
C MET A 129 24.84 -23.71 0.59
N VAL A 130 24.94 -23.47 1.90
CA VAL A 130 23.80 -23.37 2.82
C VAL A 130 23.33 -21.91 2.90
N LEU A 131 22.24 -21.59 2.22
CA LEU A 131 21.63 -20.26 2.19
C LEU A 131 20.63 -20.09 3.34
N ASN A 132 20.78 -19.03 4.14
CA ASN A 132 19.93 -18.74 5.29
C ASN A 132 18.68 -17.93 4.91
N GLN A 133 17.79 -18.47 4.07
CA GLN A 133 16.60 -17.74 3.64
C GLN A 133 15.66 -17.47 4.82
N ILE A 134 15.19 -16.23 4.95
CA ILE A 134 14.16 -15.87 5.94
C ILE A 134 12.77 -16.04 5.32
N GLU A 135 12.00 -17.03 5.76
CA GLU A 135 10.59 -17.22 5.37
C GLU A 135 9.63 -16.92 6.54
N PHE A 136 8.53 -16.22 6.23
CA PHE A 136 7.37 -16.11 7.10
C PHE A 136 6.35 -17.19 6.73
N LEU A 137 6.05 -18.10 7.66
CA LEU A 137 4.98 -19.09 7.48
C LEU A 137 3.60 -18.43 7.36
N THR A 138 3.43 -17.28 8.03
CA THR A 138 2.19 -16.50 8.10
C THR A 138 1.93 -15.67 6.85
N ARG A 139 0.69 -15.71 6.34
CA ARG A 139 0.19 -14.81 5.31
C ARG A 139 -0.65 -13.68 5.90
N LEU A 140 -0.71 -12.56 5.18
CA LEU A 140 -1.52 -11.39 5.53
C LEU A 140 -2.76 -11.30 4.59
N PRO A 141 -3.93 -10.87 5.09
CA PRO A 141 -5.11 -10.63 4.28
C PRO A 141 -4.92 -9.33 3.47
N THR A 142 -5.03 -9.47 2.15
CA THR A 142 -4.85 -8.38 1.16
C THR A 142 -6.15 -8.16 0.39
N LEU A 143 -6.45 -6.93 -0.02
CA LEU A 143 -7.61 -6.65 -0.87
C LEU A 143 -7.21 -6.72 -2.36
N ASN A 144 -7.77 -7.67 -3.10
CA ASN A 144 -7.57 -7.78 -4.55
C ASN A 144 -8.49 -6.76 -5.27
N PHE A 145 -7.90 -5.71 -5.84
CA PHE A 145 -8.65 -4.64 -6.49
C PHE A 145 -9.36 -5.04 -7.79
N LYS A 146 -8.98 -6.16 -8.42
CA LYS A 146 -9.65 -6.67 -9.62
C LYS A 146 -10.95 -7.39 -9.27
N ASN A 147 -10.92 -8.33 -8.33
CA ASN A 147 -12.08 -9.17 -8.00
C ASN A 147 -12.88 -8.71 -6.76
N LYS A 148 -12.42 -7.66 -6.06
CA LYS A 148 -13.03 -7.05 -4.87
C LYS A 148 -13.18 -8.02 -3.68
N LYS A 149 -12.23 -8.97 -3.52
CA LYS A 149 -12.20 -9.95 -2.43
C LYS A 149 -10.92 -9.83 -1.60
N ILE A 150 -11.00 -10.29 -0.35
CA ILE A 150 -9.83 -10.45 0.51
C ILE A 150 -9.16 -11.79 0.18
N GLU A 151 -7.83 -11.78 0.03
CA GLU A 151 -6.98 -12.92 -0.30
C GLU A 151 -5.74 -12.93 0.60
N ASN A 152 -5.42 -14.07 1.21
CA ASN A 152 -4.23 -14.22 2.07
C ASN A 152 -2.98 -14.41 1.21
N LYS A 153 -1.99 -13.51 1.33
CA LYS A 153 -0.73 -13.53 0.55
C LYS A 153 0.49 -13.64 1.47
N LYS A 154 1.51 -14.41 1.05
CA LYS A 154 2.79 -14.50 1.76
C LYS A 154 3.48 -13.13 1.83
N ILE A 155 4.06 -12.84 2.99
CA ILE A 155 5.11 -11.83 3.15
C ILE A 155 6.34 -12.34 2.40
N GLU A 156 6.92 -11.52 1.52
CA GLU A 156 8.26 -11.81 0.97
C GLU A 156 9.32 -10.95 1.66
N PHE A 157 9.03 -9.66 1.92
CA PHE A 157 9.99 -8.76 2.57
C PHE A 157 9.36 -7.99 3.73
N PHE A 158 10.16 -7.83 4.78
CA PHE A 158 9.87 -7.08 5.99
C PHE A 158 11.00 -6.06 6.21
N MET A 159 10.64 -4.78 6.18
CA MET A 159 11.57 -3.66 6.11
C MET A 159 11.41 -2.78 7.35
N SER A 160 12.47 -2.08 7.77
CA SER A 160 12.40 -1.14 8.89
C SER A 160 13.45 -0.04 8.82
N LYS A 161 13.10 1.18 9.24
CA LYS A 161 13.98 2.37 9.31
C LYS A 161 13.62 3.31 10.45
N GLU A 162 14.39 4.38 10.68
CA GLU A 162 13.96 5.47 11.56
C GLU A 162 13.17 6.55 10.81
N ALA A 163 12.27 7.22 11.53
CA ALA A 163 11.58 8.44 11.09
C ALA A 163 11.57 9.47 12.24
N ASN A 164 11.85 10.74 11.92
CA ASN A 164 11.86 11.85 12.90
C ASN A 164 10.46 12.42 13.20
N GLU A 165 9.44 12.01 12.45
CA GLU A 165 8.04 12.33 12.70
C GLU A 165 7.08 11.24 12.18
N ILE A 166 5.95 11.09 12.85
CA ILE A 166 4.85 10.20 12.47
C ILE A 166 3.51 10.93 12.67
N TYR A 167 2.43 10.38 12.12
CA TYR A 167 1.09 10.94 12.24
C TYR A 167 0.11 9.88 12.77
N GLU A 168 -0.55 10.14 13.90
CA GLU A 168 -1.67 9.33 14.38
C GLU A 168 -2.94 9.75 13.61
N ILE A 169 -3.40 8.92 12.67
CA ILE A 169 -4.76 9.01 12.11
C ILE A 169 -5.71 8.40 13.14
N LYS A 170 -6.87 9.03 13.34
CA LYS A 170 -7.97 8.51 14.17
C LYS A 170 -9.30 8.67 13.45
N LEU A 171 -10.11 7.62 13.43
CA LEU A 171 -11.41 7.58 12.75
C LEU A 171 -12.59 7.78 13.72
N ASN A 172 -13.80 7.93 13.20
CA ASN A 172 -15.00 8.19 14.00
C ASN A 172 -15.41 7.03 14.90
N SER A 173 -15.23 5.78 14.45
CA SER A 173 -15.30 4.57 15.28
C SER A 173 -14.36 4.61 16.50
N GLY A 174 -13.24 5.33 16.38
CA GLY A 174 -12.16 5.37 17.36
C GLY A 174 -10.95 4.49 17.01
N LEU A 175 -10.96 3.78 15.87
CA LEU A 175 -9.76 3.18 15.29
C LEU A 175 -8.62 4.22 15.18
N ARG A 176 -7.38 3.78 15.35
CA ARG A 176 -6.18 4.60 15.12
C ARG A 176 -5.04 3.82 14.51
N ILE A 177 -4.18 4.51 13.77
CA ILE A 177 -2.90 4.00 13.26
C ILE A 177 -1.88 5.13 13.30
N LYS A 178 -0.59 4.79 13.41
CA LYS A 178 0.50 5.75 13.30
C LYS A 178 1.43 5.33 12.16
N ALA A 179 1.80 6.26 11.30
CA ALA A 179 2.63 6.00 10.14
C ALA A 179 3.42 7.24 9.70
N THR A 180 4.37 7.08 8.78
CA THR A 180 5.04 8.22 8.12
C THR A 180 4.05 8.93 7.21
N LYS A 181 4.26 10.22 6.97
CA LYS A 181 3.31 11.12 6.29
C LYS A 181 2.97 10.69 4.87
N GLU A 182 3.91 10.01 4.23
CA GLU A 182 3.89 9.54 2.87
C GLU A 182 3.14 8.20 2.75
N HIS A 183 2.98 7.47 3.87
CA HIS A 183 2.38 6.14 3.88
C HIS A 183 0.93 6.17 3.39
N PRO A 184 0.53 5.39 2.36
CA PRO A 184 -0.81 5.47 1.84
C PRO A 184 -1.85 4.70 2.63
N PHE A 185 -3.08 5.11 2.37
CA PHE A 185 -4.34 4.72 2.97
C PHE A 185 -5.36 4.58 1.84
N LEU A 186 -6.00 3.41 1.72
CA LEU A 186 -7.04 3.19 0.71
C LEU A 186 -8.29 4.02 1.07
N THR A 187 -8.74 4.87 0.16
CA THR A 187 -9.99 5.63 0.23
C THR A 187 -10.92 5.20 -0.90
N LYS A 188 -12.08 5.87 -1.03
CA LYS A 188 -13.03 5.62 -2.13
C LYS A 188 -12.50 6.07 -3.49
N GLU A 189 -11.47 6.93 -3.52
CA GLU A 189 -10.84 7.50 -4.71
C GLU A 189 -9.61 6.68 -5.18
N GLY A 190 -8.87 6.04 -4.25
CA GLY A 190 -7.66 5.27 -4.55
C GLY A 190 -6.78 5.07 -3.32
N MET A 191 -5.51 4.73 -3.50
CA MET A 191 -4.52 4.87 -2.42
C MET A 191 -4.07 6.32 -2.32
N LYS A 192 -3.97 6.82 -1.09
CA LYS A 192 -3.65 8.21 -0.77
C LYS A 192 -2.75 8.27 0.44
N SER A 193 -1.61 8.97 0.39
CA SER A 193 -0.73 9.21 1.56
C SER A 193 -1.51 9.83 2.73
N ILE A 194 -0.98 9.81 3.97
CA ILE A 194 -1.58 10.58 5.09
C ILE A 194 -1.76 12.06 4.69
N PHE A 195 -0.86 12.54 3.84
CA PHE A 195 -0.95 13.87 3.28
C PHE A 195 -2.14 14.08 2.34
N ASP A 196 -2.45 13.14 1.45
CA ASP A 196 -3.56 13.21 0.47
C ASP A 196 -4.97 13.22 1.13
N LEU A 197 -5.07 12.95 2.44
CA LEU A 197 -6.34 12.72 3.13
C LEU A 197 -7.10 14.02 3.44
N LYS A 198 -8.29 14.17 2.88
CA LYS A 198 -9.18 15.29 3.16
C LYS A 198 -9.71 15.20 4.60
N ASP A 199 -10.11 16.35 5.16
CA ASP A 199 -10.75 16.38 6.48
C ASP A 199 -12.06 15.56 6.45
N ARG A 200 -12.20 14.60 7.37
CA ARG A 200 -13.26 13.57 7.37
C ARG A 200 -13.30 12.65 6.13
N GLU A 201 -12.21 12.47 5.39
CA GLU A 201 -12.17 11.49 4.30
C GLU A 201 -12.50 10.07 4.80
N ASN A 202 -13.11 9.27 3.92
CA ASN A 202 -13.51 7.90 4.19
C ASN A 202 -12.37 6.94 3.87
N LEU A 203 -11.77 6.36 4.91
CA LEU A 203 -10.72 5.33 4.76
C LEU A 203 -11.33 3.93 4.82
N ALA A 204 -10.80 3.02 4.02
CA ALA A 204 -11.17 1.62 4.02
C ALA A 204 -10.80 0.98 5.36
N VAL A 205 -11.74 0.25 5.97
CA VAL A 205 -11.55 -0.35 7.29
C VAL A 205 -11.96 -1.82 7.35
N ASN A 206 -11.14 -2.60 8.05
CA ASN A 206 -11.50 -3.91 8.57
C ASN A 206 -11.56 -3.82 10.10
N LEU A 207 -12.73 -4.09 10.69
CA LEU A 207 -12.98 -3.98 12.12
C LEU A 207 -12.65 -5.26 12.88
N PHE A 208 -12.44 -6.38 12.20
CA PHE A 208 -11.98 -7.62 12.82
C PHE A 208 -10.52 -7.47 13.27
N GLU A 209 -10.29 -7.34 14.59
CA GLU A 209 -8.94 -7.33 15.17
C GLU A 209 -8.41 -8.75 15.35
N GLY A 210 -9.28 -9.75 15.50
CA GLY A 210 -8.87 -11.06 15.98
C GLY A 210 -8.35 -10.97 17.42
N ILE A 211 -7.37 -11.81 17.76
CA ILE A 211 -6.79 -11.86 19.12
C ILE A 211 -5.34 -11.39 19.17
N LYS A 212 -4.93 -10.88 20.33
CA LYS A 212 -3.57 -10.39 20.58
C LYS A 212 -2.72 -11.50 21.21
N GLU A 213 -2.18 -12.37 20.36
CA GLU A 213 -1.21 -13.39 20.75
C GLU A 213 -0.01 -13.33 19.80
N SER A 214 1.19 -13.59 20.32
CA SER A 214 2.44 -13.63 19.55
C SER A 214 2.79 -15.04 19.06
N GLU A 215 2.25 -16.10 19.66
CA GLU A 215 2.47 -17.47 19.21
C GLU A 215 1.74 -17.72 17.89
N ILE A 216 2.45 -17.80 16.77
CA ILE A 216 1.84 -18.19 15.49
C ILE A 216 1.44 -19.66 15.56
N ILE A 217 0.17 -19.92 15.30
CA ILE A 217 -0.35 -21.29 15.19
C ILE A 217 0.08 -21.92 13.85
N ASP A 218 0.41 -23.21 13.87
CA ASP A 218 0.67 -23.96 12.64
C ASP A 218 -0.55 -23.94 11.70
N LYS A 219 -0.29 -23.80 10.40
CA LYS A 219 -1.31 -23.74 9.35
C LYS A 219 -2.20 -24.99 9.33
N LYS A 220 -1.64 -26.19 9.56
CA LYS A 220 -2.41 -27.44 9.55
C LYS A 220 -3.25 -27.60 10.81
N GLN A 221 -2.71 -27.25 11.97
CA GLN A 221 -3.44 -27.20 13.24
C GLN A 221 -4.61 -26.19 13.14
N ALA A 222 -4.35 -24.97 12.67
CA ALA A 222 -5.34 -23.91 12.54
C ALA A 222 -6.50 -24.29 11.63
N ILE A 223 -6.21 -24.82 10.44
CA ILE A 223 -7.24 -25.31 9.51
C ILE A 223 -8.04 -26.46 10.14
N SER A 224 -7.37 -27.42 10.79
CA SER A 224 -8.05 -28.56 11.43
C SER A 224 -8.99 -28.12 12.56
N LEU A 225 -8.65 -27.05 13.30
CA LEU A 225 -9.49 -26.47 14.35
C LEU A 225 -10.72 -25.74 13.82
N LYS A 226 -10.54 -24.92 12.77
CA LYS A 226 -11.66 -24.26 12.07
C LYS A 226 -12.67 -25.31 11.56
N LEU A 227 -12.15 -26.39 10.98
CA LEU A 227 -12.96 -27.50 10.45
C LEU A 227 -13.66 -28.27 11.56
N LEU A 228 -12.97 -28.62 12.64
CA LEU A 228 -13.56 -29.29 13.80
C LEU A 228 -14.72 -28.47 14.38
N GLY A 229 -14.49 -27.18 14.65
CA GLY A 229 -15.52 -26.26 15.13
C GLY A 229 -16.73 -26.20 14.20
N TYR A 230 -16.51 -26.00 12.89
CA TYR A 230 -17.60 -25.95 11.92
C TYR A 230 -18.37 -27.28 11.84
N MET A 231 -17.69 -28.43 11.91
CA MET A 231 -18.31 -29.76 11.90
C MET A 231 -19.08 -30.09 13.19
N PHE A 232 -18.75 -29.46 14.33
CA PHE A 232 -19.60 -29.51 15.52
C PHE A 232 -21.00 -28.92 15.26
N GLY A 233 -21.14 -27.99 14.29
CA GLY A 233 -22.41 -27.49 13.75
C GLY A 233 -22.82 -28.14 12.42
N ASP A 234 -22.56 -27.49 11.29
CA ASP A 234 -22.98 -27.89 9.92
C ASP A 234 -22.08 -29.00 9.32
N GLY A 235 -21.85 -30.08 10.06
CA GLY A 235 -21.14 -31.26 9.57
C GLY A 235 -21.43 -32.54 10.35
N CYS A 236 -20.99 -33.66 9.79
CA CYS A 236 -21.10 -34.96 10.43
C CYS A 236 -19.87 -35.85 10.16
N LEU A 237 -19.59 -36.71 11.12
CA LEU A 237 -18.68 -37.85 10.98
C LEU A 237 -19.50 -39.09 11.36
N TYR A 238 -19.48 -40.16 10.57
CA TYR A 238 -20.23 -41.38 10.88
C TYR A 238 -19.52 -42.63 10.36
N GLU A 239 -19.80 -43.77 10.96
CA GLU A 239 -19.23 -45.05 10.56
C GLU A 239 -20.30 -45.95 9.91
N SER A 240 -19.94 -46.64 8.83
CA SER A 240 -20.78 -47.63 8.17
C SER A 240 -19.89 -48.68 7.50
N LYS A 241 -20.25 -49.96 7.61
CA LYS A 241 -19.47 -51.11 7.09
C LYS A 241 -17.96 -51.03 7.43
N LYS A 242 -17.62 -50.72 8.69
CA LYS A 242 -16.25 -50.51 9.21
C LYS A 242 -15.44 -49.41 8.49
N LYS A 243 -16.11 -48.40 7.91
CA LYS A 243 -15.49 -47.24 7.24
C LYS A 243 -16.06 -45.93 7.76
N ILE A 244 -15.19 -44.95 8.03
CA ILE A 244 -15.60 -43.60 8.44
C ILE A 244 -15.85 -42.71 7.23
N TYR A 245 -17.00 -42.05 7.26
CA TYR A 245 -17.46 -41.05 6.31
C TYR A 245 -17.54 -39.69 7.02
N GLY A 246 -17.18 -38.62 6.32
CA GLY A 246 -17.22 -37.26 6.84
C GLY A 246 -17.77 -36.31 5.78
N ALA A 247 -18.77 -35.52 6.16
CA ALA A 247 -19.43 -34.58 5.28
C ALA A 247 -19.67 -33.23 5.98
N ILE A 248 -19.62 -32.15 5.21
CA ILE A 248 -19.81 -30.77 5.66
C ILE A 248 -20.89 -30.13 4.77
N TYR A 249 -21.82 -29.39 5.37
CA TYR A 249 -22.94 -28.75 4.70
C TYR A 249 -22.75 -27.23 4.68
N GLY A 250 -23.34 -26.52 3.73
CA GLY A 250 -23.21 -25.06 3.65
C GLY A 250 -23.55 -24.48 2.28
N THR A 251 -23.18 -23.22 2.05
CA THR A 251 -23.32 -22.60 0.73
C THR A 251 -22.22 -23.07 -0.23
N LYS A 252 -22.48 -23.03 -1.54
CA LYS A 252 -21.48 -23.36 -2.57
C LYS A 252 -20.22 -22.49 -2.49
N GLU A 253 -20.34 -21.29 -1.95
CA GLU A 253 -19.25 -20.32 -1.80
C GLU A 253 -18.43 -20.59 -0.53
N ASP A 254 -19.09 -20.88 0.59
CA ASP A 254 -18.42 -21.22 1.85
C ASP A 254 -17.72 -22.60 1.75
N LEU A 255 -18.36 -23.59 1.12
CA LEU A 255 -17.76 -24.91 0.87
C LEU A 255 -16.55 -24.85 -0.07
N LYS A 256 -16.42 -23.83 -0.94
CA LYS A 256 -15.18 -23.60 -1.73
C LYS A 256 -14.04 -23.12 -0.85
N VAL A 257 -14.31 -22.30 0.18
CA VAL A 257 -13.28 -21.91 1.16
C VAL A 257 -12.82 -23.14 1.93
N ILE A 258 -13.76 -23.96 2.43
CA ILE A 258 -13.47 -25.23 3.10
C ILE A 258 -12.66 -26.18 2.20
N LYS A 259 -13.01 -26.34 0.92
CA LYS A 259 -12.24 -27.17 -0.03
C LYS A 259 -10.82 -26.63 -0.27
N ASN A 260 -10.63 -25.30 -0.28
CA ASN A 260 -9.32 -24.70 -0.44
C ASN A 260 -8.44 -24.89 0.81
N ASP A 261 -8.99 -24.69 2.01
CA ASP A 261 -8.30 -24.95 3.28
C ASP A 261 -7.95 -26.45 3.42
N LEU A 262 -8.85 -27.37 3.06
CA LEU A 262 -8.56 -28.80 3.01
C LEU A 262 -7.43 -29.12 2.02
N LYS A 263 -7.41 -28.48 0.83
CA LYS A 263 -6.32 -28.62 -0.14
C LYS A 263 -5.00 -28.08 0.41
N GLU A 264 -5.01 -26.97 1.14
CA GLU A 264 -3.84 -26.39 1.81
C GLU A 264 -3.20 -27.35 2.84
N ILE A 265 -3.95 -28.33 3.37
CA ILE A 265 -3.44 -29.39 4.26
C ILE A 265 -3.35 -30.77 3.59
N ASN A 266 -3.34 -30.82 2.25
CA ASN A 266 -3.28 -32.03 1.41
C ASN A 266 -4.44 -33.04 1.60
N VAL A 267 -5.60 -32.58 2.09
CA VAL A 267 -6.80 -33.42 2.27
C VAL A 267 -7.73 -33.33 1.05
N ASN A 268 -7.86 -34.44 0.33
CA ASN A 268 -8.75 -34.53 -0.82
C ASN A 268 -10.24 -34.49 -0.40
N SER A 269 -11.02 -33.62 -1.06
CA SER A 269 -12.45 -33.42 -0.83
C SER A 269 -13.17 -32.93 -2.09
N ASN A 270 -14.47 -33.22 -2.21
CA ASN A 270 -15.30 -32.77 -3.34
C ASN A 270 -16.64 -32.20 -2.86
N ILE A 271 -17.12 -31.18 -3.56
CA ILE A 271 -18.42 -30.54 -3.33
C ILE A 271 -19.41 -31.17 -4.30
N TYR A 272 -20.48 -31.73 -3.75
CA TYR A 272 -21.62 -32.28 -4.47
C TYR A 272 -22.84 -31.37 -4.27
N SER A 273 -23.82 -31.50 -5.15
CA SER A 273 -25.08 -30.75 -5.08
C SER A 273 -26.25 -31.67 -5.37
N ARG A 274 -27.28 -31.64 -4.53
CA ARG A 274 -28.51 -32.43 -4.71
C ARG A 274 -29.73 -31.52 -4.58
N LYS A 275 -30.56 -31.46 -5.63
CA LYS A 275 -31.92 -30.92 -5.53
C LYS A 275 -32.71 -31.79 -4.55
N ARG A 276 -33.43 -31.17 -3.62
CA ARG A 276 -34.33 -31.85 -2.69
C ARG A 276 -35.60 -31.03 -2.55
N ASP A 277 -36.72 -31.72 -2.61
CA ASP A 277 -38.01 -31.23 -2.17
C ASP A 277 -38.10 -31.45 -0.65
N HIS A 278 -38.49 -30.41 0.08
CA HIS A 278 -38.67 -30.42 1.51
C HIS A 278 -40.12 -30.13 1.84
N GLU A 279 -40.70 -30.92 2.74
CA GLU A 279 -41.99 -30.66 3.37
C GLU A 279 -41.76 -30.51 4.88
N ILE A 280 -42.07 -29.35 5.43
CA ILE A 280 -41.94 -29.05 6.86
C ILE A 280 -43.32 -28.73 7.42
N LYS A 281 -43.83 -29.63 8.26
CA LYS A 281 -45.05 -29.38 9.05
C LYS A 281 -44.68 -28.46 10.22
N THR A 282 -45.13 -27.21 10.17
CA THR A 282 -44.96 -26.24 11.26
C THR A 282 -46.16 -26.27 12.21
N LYS A 283 -46.20 -25.43 13.24
CA LYS A 283 -47.40 -25.25 14.10
C LYS A 283 -48.56 -24.52 13.40
N TYR A 284 -48.35 -23.97 12.20
CA TYR A 284 -49.32 -23.11 11.51
C TYR A 284 -49.72 -23.65 10.13
N GLU A 285 -48.75 -24.15 9.36
CA GLU A 285 -48.95 -24.63 7.99
C GLU A 285 -47.92 -25.72 7.59
N ILE A 286 -48.17 -26.39 6.45
CA ILE A 286 -47.22 -27.32 5.83
C ILE A 286 -46.45 -26.58 4.73
N VAL A 287 -45.22 -26.16 5.04
CA VAL A 287 -44.37 -25.43 4.09
C VAL A 287 -43.68 -26.43 3.16
N LYS A 288 -43.93 -26.31 1.85
CA LYS A 288 -43.24 -27.11 0.81
C LYS A 288 -42.31 -26.22 -0.01
N PHE A 289 -41.07 -26.66 -0.24
CA PHE A 289 -40.10 -25.94 -1.08
C PHE A 289 -39.06 -26.87 -1.71
N ASN A 290 -38.67 -26.59 -2.95
CA ASN A 290 -37.50 -27.20 -3.59
C ASN A 290 -36.25 -26.36 -3.28
N THR A 291 -35.13 -26.99 -2.97
CA THR A 291 -33.83 -26.31 -2.87
C THR A 291 -32.68 -27.21 -3.31
N THR A 292 -31.57 -26.60 -3.75
CA THR A 292 -30.33 -27.31 -4.07
C THR A 292 -29.40 -27.27 -2.86
N ASN A 293 -29.33 -28.38 -2.12
CA ASN A 293 -28.41 -28.52 -1.01
C ASN A 293 -27.00 -28.84 -1.54
N TYR A 294 -25.98 -28.21 -0.96
CA TYR A 294 -24.58 -28.49 -1.24
C TYR A 294 -23.94 -29.21 -0.05
N GLU A 295 -23.10 -30.20 -0.35
CA GLU A 295 -22.41 -31.02 0.65
C GLU A 295 -20.97 -31.32 0.17
N LEU A 296 -19.99 -31.11 1.05
CA LEU A 296 -18.59 -31.41 0.81
C LEU A 296 -18.22 -32.71 1.52
N HIS A 297 -17.71 -33.69 0.78
CA HIS A 297 -17.29 -34.98 1.31
C HIS A 297 -15.77 -35.03 1.50
N ILE A 298 -15.33 -35.59 2.63
CA ILE A 298 -13.92 -35.78 2.97
C ILE A 298 -13.48 -37.21 2.59
N HIS A 299 -12.51 -37.32 1.70
CA HIS A 299 -12.09 -38.62 1.16
C HIS A 299 -11.01 -39.30 2.00
N SER A 300 -9.94 -38.59 2.41
CA SER A 300 -8.83 -39.12 3.22
C SER A 300 -9.33 -39.84 4.48
N LYS A 301 -8.91 -41.10 4.67
CA LYS A 301 -9.22 -41.90 5.86
C LYS A 301 -8.47 -41.35 7.07
N GLU A 302 -7.22 -40.98 6.86
CA GLU A 302 -6.25 -40.48 7.83
C GLU A 302 -6.78 -39.22 8.53
N PHE A 303 -7.31 -38.26 7.76
CA PHE A 303 -7.89 -37.05 8.30
C PHE A 303 -9.21 -37.29 9.04
N LYS A 304 -10.03 -38.26 8.61
CA LYS A 304 -11.27 -38.64 9.32
C LYS A 304 -10.98 -39.34 10.64
N GLU A 305 -9.97 -40.19 10.71
CA GLU A 305 -9.47 -40.75 11.97
C GLU A 305 -8.83 -39.66 12.86
N SER A 306 -8.14 -38.68 12.27
CA SER A 306 -7.61 -37.52 13.01
C SER A 306 -8.74 -36.70 13.65
N LEU A 307 -9.82 -36.40 12.91
CA LEU A 307 -10.99 -35.70 13.46
C LEU A 307 -11.65 -36.50 14.60
N LYS A 308 -11.79 -37.82 14.46
CA LYS A 308 -12.27 -38.72 15.53
C LYS A 308 -11.38 -38.64 16.78
N LYS A 309 -10.06 -38.71 16.62
CA LYS A 309 -9.08 -38.56 17.72
C LYS A 309 -9.07 -37.16 18.35
N MET A 310 -9.34 -36.11 17.57
CA MET A 310 -9.49 -34.73 18.06
C MET A 310 -10.79 -34.51 18.85
N GLY A 311 -11.72 -35.47 18.85
CA GLY A 311 -12.98 -35.41 19.61
C GLY A 311 -14.22 -35.06 18.78
N MET A 312 -14.18 -35.19 17.44
CA MET A 312 -15.37 -35.05 16.60
C MET A 312 -16.40 -36.16 16.90
N PRO A 313 -17.65 -35.83 17.31
CA PRO A 313 -18.67 -36.84 17.62
C PRO A 313 -19.01 -37.73 16.40
N LEU A 314 -19.05 -39.04 16.63
CA LEU A 314 -19.34 -40.04 15.60
C LEU A 314 -20.83 -40.40 15.63
N GLY A 315 -21.53 -40.28 14.50
CA GLY A 315 -22.96 -40.58 14.38
C GLY A 315 -23.88 -39.40 14.73
N ASN A 316 -25.11 -39.69 15.17
CA ASN A 316 -26.16 -38.67 15.26
C ASN A 316 -26.02 -37.78 16.51
N LYS A 317 -25.45 -36.58 16.30
CA LYS A 317 -25.24 -35.51 17.29
C LYS A 317 -26.45 -35.14 18.17
N THR A 318 -27.68 -35.26 17.69
CA THR A 318 -28.88 -34.91 18.51
C THR A 318 -29.30 -36.02 19.49
N ARG A 319 -28.84 -37.26 19.29
CA ARG A 319 -29.23 -38.44 20.09
C ARG A 319 -28.09 -39.03 20.95
N GLN A 320 -26.91 -38.39 20.98
CA GLN A 320 -25.75 -38.74 21.81
C GLN A 320 -25.24 -37.56 22.67
N LYS A 321 -24.45 -37.83 23.70
CA LYS A 321 -23.75 -36.78 24.46
C LYS A 321 -22.71 -36.06 23.57
N ILE A 322 -22.50 -34.76 23.79
CA ILE A 322 -21.46 -33.94 23.15
C ILE A 322 -20.91 -32.97 24.18
N ASN A 323 -19.59 -32.95 24.31
CA ASN A 323 -18.84 -32.00 25.12
C ASN A 323 -17.78 -31.34 24.23
N ILE A 324 -17.26 -30.17 24.62
CA ILE A 324 -16.03 -29.64 24.04
C ILE A 324 -14.85 -30.50 24.54
N PRO A 325 -13.95 -30.99 23.65
CA PRO A 325 -12.79 -31.77 24.06
C PRO A 325 -11.92 -31.03 25.07
N ASP A 326 -11.49 -31.71 26.15
CA ASP A 326 -10.78 -31.08 27.27
C ASP A 326 -9.45 -30.44 26.85
N TRP A 327 -8.78 -30.99 25.84
CA TRP A 327 -7.57 -30.40 25.27
C TRP A 327 -7.81 -29.04 24.60
N ILE A 328 -9.03 -28.75 24.13
CA ILE A 328 -9.41 -27.41 23.63
C ILE A 328 -9.71 -26.49 24.82
N LYS A 329 -10.45 -26.96 25.83
CA LYS A 329 -10.73 -26.18 27.06
C LYS A 329 -9.43 -25.77 27.80
N ASN A 330 -8.39 -26.59 27.73
CA ASN A 330 -7.10 -26.34 28.38
C ASN A 330 -6.03 -25.70 27.45
N SER A 331 -6.39 -25.27 26.23
CA SER A 331 -5.46 -24.69 25.25
C SER A 331 -5.33 -23.15 25.32
N ASN A 332 -4.42 -22.58 24.52
CA ASN A 332 -4.25 -21.13 24.34
C ASN A 332 -5.42 -20.51 23.54
N ARG A 333 -5.47 -19.16 23.46
CA ARG A 333 -6.68 -18.48 23.00
C ARG A 333 -6.84 -18.57 21.48
N ILE A 334 -5.77 -18.75 20.69
CA ILE A 334 -5.88 -19.01 19.24
C ILE A 334 -6.57 -20.34 18.93
N VAL A 335 -6.25 -21.40 19.68
CA VAL A 335 -6.89 -22.70 19.50
C VAL A 335 -8.39 -22.62 19.81
N LYS A 336 -8.74 -22.00 20.95
CA LYS A 336 -10.12 -21.73 21.36
C LYS A 336 -10.85 -20.83 20.36
N ARG A 337 -10.21 -19.74 19.89
CA ARG A 337 -10.78 -18.78 18.93
C ARG A 337 -11.11 -19.42 17.60
N LEU A 338 -10.25 -20.29 17.07
CA LEU A 338 -10.48 -20.96 15.78
C LEU A 338 -11.57 -22.03 15.86
N PHE A 339 -11.64 -22.79 16.96
CA PHE A 339 -12.74 -23.71 17.22
C PHE A 339 -14.08 -22.95 17.34
N LEU A 340 -14.15 -21.93 18.20
CA LEU A 340 -15.36 -21.12 18.38
C LEU A 340 -15.77 -20.42 17.08
N ALA A 341 -14.85 -19.75 16.36
CA ALA A 341 -15.19 -19.04 15.14
C ALA A 341 -15.64 -19.97 14.00
N GLY A 342 -15.11 -21.21 13.94
CA GLY A 342 -15.62 -22.26 13.07
C GLY A 342 -17.04 -22.68 13.45
N PHE A 343 -17.28 -22.98 14.72
CA PHE A 343 -18.60 -23.37 15.25
C PHE A 343 -19.65 -22.27 15.06
N PHE A 344 -19.27 -21.00 15.30
CA PHE A 344 -20.09 -19.82 15.07
C PHE A 344 -20.35 -19.57 13.57
N GLY A 345 -19.48 -20.06 12.68
CA GLY A 345 -19.70 -20.09 11.24
C GLY A 345 -20.92 -20.92 10.82
N ALA A 346 -21.23 -21.98 11.58
CA ALA A 346 -22.40 -22.85 11.40
C ALA A 346 -23.59 -22.41 12.27
N GLU A 347 -23.44 -22.37 13.60
CA GLU A 347 -24.58 -22.28 14.54
C GLU A 347 -24.96 -20.84 14.94
N LEU A 348 -23.99 -19.94 15.18
CA LEU A 348 -24.26 -18.63 15.78
C LEU A 348 -25.08 -17.71 14.86
N SER A 349 -26.19 -17.16 15.37
CA SER A 349 -27.10 -16.30 14.61
C SER A 349 -26.41 -15.06 14.00
N SER A 350 -26.87 -14.67 12.81
CA SER A 350 -26.27 -13.55 12.07
C SER A 350 -26.65 -12.19 12.68
N PRO A 351 -25.76 -11.18 12.67
CA PRO A 351 -26.08 -9.83 13.13
C PRO A 351 -27.34 -9.27 12.45
N LYS A 352 -28.36 -8.93 13.25
CA LYS A 352 -29.68 -8.49 12.79
C LYS A 352 -30.27 -7.44 13.74
N ALA A 353 -30.89 -6.40 13.20
CA ALA A 353 -31.63 -5.41 13.97
C ALA A 353 -32.87 -6.02 14.66
N SER A 354 -33.10 -5.69 15.94
CA SER A 354 -34.34 -5.95 16.69
C SER A 354 -35.24 -4.71 16.78
N SER A 355 -34.66 -3.51 16.64
CA SER A 355 -35.37 -2.23 16.54
C SER A 355 -34.60 -1.30 15.59
N LYS A 356 -34.97 -0.02 15.48
CA LYS A 356 -34.24 0.95 14.64
C LYS A 356 -32.71 0.90 14.88
N THR A 357 -32.28 0.85 16.14
CA THR A 357 -30.87 1.00 16.52
C THR A 357 -30.34 -0.09 17.45
N CYS A 358 -31.15 -1.07 17.85
CA CYS A 358 -30.74 -2.21 18.68
C CYS A 358 -30.67 -3.51 17.87
N PHE A 359 -29.89 -4.48 18.34
CA PHE A 359 -29.72 -5.80 17.73
C PHE A 359 -30.54 -6.88 18.45
N TYR A 360 -30.84 -7.97 17.75
CA TYR A 360 -31.11 -9.25 18.43
C TYR A 360 -29.80 -9.74 19.07
N CYS A 361 -29.90 -10.44 20.19
CA CYS A 361 -28.74 -11.10 20.77
C CYS A 361 -28.20 -12.15 19.77
N PRO A 362 -26.87 -12.23 19.56
CA PRO A 362 -26.26 -13.39 18.93
C PRO A 362 -26.61 -14.64 19.75
N THR A 363 -27.23 -15.62 19.10
CA THR A 363 -27.78 -16.80 19.76
C THR A 363 -27.22 -18.06 19.11
N ILE A 364 -26.83 -19.02 19.95
CA ILE A 364 -26.56 -20.40 19.56
C ILE A 364 -27.77 -21.21 20.00
N ASP A 365 -28.56 -21.69 19.04
CA ASP A 365 -29.67 -22.61 19.29
C ASP A 365 -29.14 -24.05 19.25
N GLN A 366 -29.54 -24.90 20.19
CA GLN A 366 -29.24 -26.34 20.19
C GLN A 366 -30.49 -27.14 20.54
N ASN A 367 -30.82 -28.14 19.73
CA ASN A 367 -32.00 -28.99 19.90
C ASN A 367 -31.56 -30.42 20.28
N LYS A 368 -32.07 -30.94 21.40
CA LYS A 368 -31.68 -32.24 21.95
C LYS A 368 -32.92 -33.04 22.36
N ILE A 369 -32.81 -34.37 22.36
CA ILE A 369 -33.85 -35.22 22.98
C ILE A 369 -33.86 -35.01 24.50
N GLU A 370 -35.04 -35.03 25.11
CA GLU A 370 -35.29 -34.69 26.53
C GLU A 370 -34.34 -35.39 27.51
N ARG A 371 -34.07 -36.69 27.32
CA ARG A 371 -33.14 -37.50 28.14
C ARG A 371 -31.66 -37.04 28.10
N LEU A 372 -31.31 -36.07 27.26
CA LEU A 372 -29.97 -35.49 27.14
C LEU A 372 -29.95 -33.99 27.50
N LYS A 373 -31.01 -33.48 28.17
CA LYS A 373 -31.16 -32.06 28.51
C LYS A 373 -29.96 -31.49 29.29
N GLU A 374 -29.53 -32.18 30.35
CA GLU A 374 -28.41 -31.72 31.17
C GLU A 374 -27.13 -31.61 30.36
N ASN A 375 -26.85 -32.54 29.46
CA ASN A 375 -25.66 -32.48 28.61
C ASN A 375 -25.73 -31.41 27.51
N ALA A 376 -26.92 -31.08 27.00
CA ALA A 376 -27.10 -29.92 26.13
C ALA A 376 -26.85 -28.60 26.89
N ARG A 377 -27.23 -28.55 28.18
CA ARG A 377 -26.95 -27.42 29.07
C ARG A 377 -25.44 -27.32 29.41
N GLU A 378 -24.80 -28.43 29.82
CA GLU A 378 -23.35 -28.55 30.05
C GLU A 378 -22.56 -27.98 28.86
N PHE A 379 -22.85 -28.44 27.64
CA PHE A 379 -22.17 -27.98 26.42
C PHE A 379 -22.30 -26.47 26.17
N LEU A 380 -23.46 -25.87 26.45
CA LEU A 380 -23.62 -24.41 26.36
C LEU A 380 -22.90 -23.65 27.49
N ILE A 381 -22.74 -24.26 28.67
CA ILE A 381 -21.92 -23.71 29.76
C ILE A 381 -20.44 -23.75 29.35
N GLU A 382 -19.95 -24.84 28.75
CA GLU A 382 -18.57 -24.93 28.22
C GLU A 382 -18.29 -23.84 27.18
N ILE A 383 -19.22 -23.58 26.24
CA ILE A 383 -19.10 -22.48 25.27
C ILE A 383 -19.08 -21.11 25.98
N SER A 384 -19.89 -20.94 27.04
CA SER A 384 -19.91 -19.70 27.83
C SER A 384 -18.56 -19.45 28.51
N LEU A 385 -17.99 -20.46 29.17
CA LEU A 385 -16.70 -20.34 29.85
C LEU A 385 -15.57 -20.02 28.86
N LEU A 386 -15.57 -20.64 27.67
CA LEU A 386 -14.64 -20.26 26.60
C LEU A 386 -14.84 -18.83 26.09
N LEU A 387 -16.06 -18.30 26.11
CA LEU A 387 -16.34 -16.90 25.72
C LEU A 387 -15.80 -15.90 26.75
N GLU A 388 -15.81 -16.25 28.04
CA GLU A 388 -15.25 -15.39 29.10
C GLU A 388 -13.75 -15.12 28.90
N GLU A 389 -13.01 -16.08 28.33
CA GLU A 389 -11.60 -15.92 27.93
C GLU A 389 -11.39 -14.92 26.78
N PHE A 390 -12.45 -14.46 26.10
CA PHE A 390 -12.42 -13.36 25.12
C PHE A 390 -13.06 -12.09 25.66
N ASP A 391 -13.13 -11.98 27.00
CA ASP A 391 -13.77 -10.92 27.78
C ASP A 391 -15.31 -10.87 27.62
N ILE A 392 -15.96 -11.90 27.07
CA ILE A 392 -17.40 -11.96 26.80
C ILE A 392 -18.10 -12.70 27.95
N LYS A 393 -18.64 -11.94 28.92
CA LYS A 393 -19.12 -12.48 30.20
C LYS A 393 -20.65 -12.41 30.37
N ASN A 394 -21.32 -11.47 29.73
CA ASN A 394 -22.79 -11.38 29.80
C ASN A 394 -23.45 -12.35 28.80
N THR A 395 -23.47 -13.63 29.15
CA THR A 395 -24.20 -14.69 28.44
C THR A 395 -25.47 -15.09 29.19
N ARG A 396 -26.45 -15.65 28.48
CA ARG A 396 -27.65 -16.23 29.10
C ARG A 396 -28.10 -17.49 28.38
N ILE A 397 -28.24 -18.59 29.13
CA ILE A 397 -28.89 -19.82 28.63
C ILE A 397 -30.39 -19.75 28.94
N THR A 398 -31.23 -20.08 27.96
CA THR A 398 -32.67 -20.33 28.15
C THR A 398 -33.08 -21.67 27.54
N GLU A 399 -34.15 -22.25 28.08
CA GLU A 399 -34.61 -23.61 27.75
C GLU A 399 -36.12 -23.60 27.51
N THR A 400 -36.57 -24.36 26.52
CA THR A 400 -37.99 -24.49 26.15
C THR A 400 -38.27 -25.88 25.58
N GLU A 401 -39.40 -26.50 25.92
CA GLU A 401 -39.93 -27.63 25.14
C GLU A 401 -40.19 -27.21 23.68
N ASP A 402 -39.96 -28.10 22.72
CA ASP A 402 -40.00 -27.77 21.29
C ASP A 402 -41.05 -28.62 20.52
N TYR A 403 -40.70 -29.84 20.09
CA TYR A 403 -41.61 -30.76 19.39
C TYR A 403 -41.25 -32.24 19.61
N LYS A 404 -42.14 -33.17 19.22
CA LYS A 404 -41.80 -34.60 19.12
C LYS A 404 -41.11 -34.86 17.78
N ASN A 405 -39.92 -35.46 17.81
CA ASN A 405 -39.15 -35.74 16.59
C ASN A 405 -39.76 -36.91 15.78
N LYS A 406 -39.19 -37.21 14.61
CA LYS A 406 -39.64 -38.30 13.72
C LYS A 406 -39.54 -39.73 14.28
N TYR A 407 -39.00 -39.90 15.50
CA TYR A 407 -38.94 -41.15 16.24
C TYR A 407 -39.90 -41.15 17.45
N GLY A 408 -40.77 -40.13 17.56
CA GLY A 408 -41.70 -39.94 18.69
C GLY A 408 -41.08 -39.31 19.94
N GLU A 409 -39.75 -39.15 19.99
CA GLU A 409 -39.02 -38.63 21.15
C GLU A 409 -39.33 -37.14 21.36
N LYS A 410 -39.67 -36.74 22.59
CA LYS A 410 -39.73 -35.32 22.99
C LYS A 410 -38.36 -34.65 22.79
N THR A 411 -38.37 -33.40 22.34
CA THR A 411 -37.17 -32.56 22.22
C THR A 411 -37.29 -31.26 23.01
N MET A 412 -36.15 -30.81 23.53
CA MET A 412 -35.95 -29.52 24.19
C MET A 412 -34.98 -28.67 23.36
N ARG A 413 -35.25 -27.37 23.33
CA ARG A 413 -34.41 -26.35 22.70
C ARG A 413 -33.70 -25.53 23.78
N PHE A 414 -32.39 -25.46 23.66
CA PHE A 414 -31.49 -24.70 24.52
C PHE A 414 -30.91 -23.54 23.70
N ARG A 415 -30.79 -22.36 24.31
CA ARG A 415 -30.35 -21.15 23.60
C ARG A 415 -29.36 -20.34 24.44
N LEU A 416 -28.10 -20.31 24.00
CA LEU A 416 -27.06 -19.45 24.59
C LEU A 416 -27.06 -18.10 23.86
N MET A 417 -27.40 -17.03 24.56
CA MET A 417 -27.51 -15.66 24.03
C MET A 417 -26.39 -14.77 24.58
N VAL A 418 -25.59 -14.16 23.69
CA VAL A 418 -24.62 -13.12 24.07
C VAL A 418 -25.35 -11.79 24.21
N SER A 419 -25.32 -11.22 25.42
CA SER A 419 -26.17 -10.10 25.83
C SER A 419 -25.40 -8.80 25.97
N SER A 420 -26.05 -7.68 25.69
CA SER A 420 -25.49 -6.31 25.59
C SER A 420 -24.54 -6.07 24.40
N GLU A 421 -24.50 -4.82 23.94
CA GLU A 421 -23.79 -4.42 22.72
C GLU A 421 -22.25 -4.39 22.87
N GLU A 422 -21.75 -4.28 24.10
CA GLU A 422 -20.31 -4.39 24.41
C GLU A 422 -19.80 -5.81 24.10
N GLU A 423 -20.55 -6.83 24.51
CA GLU A 423 -20.19 -8.23 24.29
C GLU A 423 -20.35 -8.64 22.83
N MET A 424 -21.41 -8.17 22.16
CA MET A 424 -21.58 -8.34 20.71
C MET A 424 -20.39 -7.75 19.94
N LEU A 425 -19.88 -6.60 20.37
CA LEU A 425 -18.74 -5.95 19.75
C LEU A 425 -17.44 -6.75 19.96
N LYS A 426 -17.19 -7.28 21.17
CA LYS A 426 -16.05 -8.19 21.42
C LYS A 426 -16.16 -9.46 20.59
N LEU A 427 -17.34 -10.10 20.58
CA LEU A 427 -17.63 -11.33 19.85
C LEU A 427 -17.30 -11.19 18.37
N TRP A 428 -17.81 -10.14 17.72
CA TRP A 428 -17.63 -9.92 16.28
C TRP A 428 -16.23 -9.44 15.89
N ARG A 429 -15.51 -8.74 16.79
CA ARG A 429 -14.17 -8.21 16.48
C ARG A 429 -13.02 -9.13 16.89
N ASN A 430 -13.19 -9.94 17.93
CA ASN A 430 -12.12 -10.78 18.49
C ASN A 430 -12.25 -12.24 18.05
N VAL A 431 -13.44 -12.84 18.17
CA VAL A 431 -13.68 -14.24 17.78
C VAL A 431 -14.07 -14.29 16.30
N GLY A 432 -15.11 -13.54 15.91
CA GLY A 432 -15.59 -13.45 14.55
C GLY A 432 -16.26 -14.74 14.05
N PHE A 433 -16.11 -15.00 12.76
CA PHE A 433 -16.71 -16.14 12.06
C PHE A 433 -15.69 -16.72 11.06
N GLU A 434 -15.59 -18.04 10.97
CA GLU A 434 -14.85 -18.75 9.93
C GLU A 434 -15.83 -19.51 9.02
N TYR A 435 -15.44 -19.76 7.76
CA TYR A 435 -16.27 -20.46 6.76
C TYR A 435 -17.72 -19.95 6.60
N ASN A 436 -17.99 -18.68 6.90
CA ASN A 436 -19.28 -18.05 6.61
C ASN A 436 -19.08 -16.61 6.12
N LEU A 437 -18.87 -16.48 4.81
CA LEU A 437 -18.58 -15.22 4.12
C LEU A 437 -19.70 -14.19 4.27
N LYS A 438 -20.94 -14.62 4.57
CA LYS A 438 -22.07 -13.73 4.87
C LYS A 438 -21.97 -13.19 6.30
N ARG A 439 -21.80 -14.06 7.30
CA ARG A 439 -21.68 -13.65 8.71
C ARG A 439 -20.47 -12.76 8.95
N GLN A 440 -19.31 -13.06 8.33
CA GLN A 440 -18.12 -12.21 8.36
C GLN A 440 -18.40 -10.77 7.91
N LYS A 441 -19.09 -10.57 6.77
CA LYS A 441 -19.42 -9.24 6.26
C LYS A 441 -20.40 -8.50 7.16
N LEU A 442 -21.45 -9.18 7.64
CA LEU A 442 -22.42 -8.61 8.57
C LEU A 442 -21.77 -8.20 9.90
N ALA A 443 -20.85 -9.01 10.41
CA ALA A 443 -20.09 -8.75 11.63
C ALA A 443 -19.20 -7.51 11.50
N ASN A 444 -18.48 -7.36 10.38
CA ASN A 444 -17.65 -6.18 10.11
C ASN A 444 -18.48 -4.87 10.07
N ILE A 445 -19.65 -4.91 9.41
CA ILE A 445 -20.60 -3.78 9.34
C ILE A 445 -21.19 -3.47 10.72
N ALA A 446 -21.65 -4.49 11.45
CA ALA A 446 -22.27 -4.31 12.77
C ALA A 446 -21.27 -3.83 13.83
N ALA A 447 -20.01 -4.29 13.76
CA ALA A 447 -18.93 -3.78 14.61
C ALA A 447 -18.67 -2.27 14.37
N LEU A 448 -18.64 -1.82 13.11
CA LEU A 448 -18.51 -0.39 12.79
C LEU A 448 -19.72 0.41 13.31
N TYR A 449 -20.94 -0.07 13.09
CA TYR A 449 -22.16 0.57 13.59
C TYR A 449 -22.16 0.71 15.12
N LEU A 450 -21.80 -0.35 15.86
CA LEU A 450 -21.73 -0.33 17.32
C LEU A 450 -20.61 0.59 17.85
N LEU A 451 -19.47 0.69 17.17
CA LEU A 451 -18.42 1.66 17.54
C LEU A 451 -18.89 3.10 17.37
N LEU A 452 -19.53 3.42 16.24
CA LEU A 452 -20.12 4.74 16.00
C LEU A 452 -21.23 5.07 17.01
N LYS A 453 -22.12 4.12 17.31
CA LYS A 453 -23.14 4.22 18.36
C LYS A 453 -22.56 4.45 19.74
N LYS A 454 -21.51 3.71 20.12
CA LYS A 454 -20.81 3.89 21.41
C LYS A 454 -20.18 5.29 21.50
N LYS A 455 -19.62 5.82 20.41
CA LYS A 455 -19.01 7.16 20.33
C LYS A 455 -20.03 8.30 20.40
N GLU A 456 -21.23 8.15 19.83
CA GLU A 456 -22.31 9.13 20.00
C GLU A 456 -22.93 9.07 21.41
N ASN A 457 -23.07 7.88 22.00
CA ASN A 457 -23.50 7.73 23.39
C ASN A 457 -22.47 8.33 24.38
N GLU A 458 -21.17 8.13 24.16
CA GLU A 458 -20.09 8.81 24.93
C GLU A 458 -20.20 10.34 24.87
N LYS A 459 -20.51 10.90 23.69
CA LYS A 459 -20.72 12.34 23.49
C LYS A 459 -21.95 12.83 24.24
N ARG A 460 -23.10 12.15 24.10
CA ARG A 460 -24.37 12.54 24.75
C ARG A 460 -24.29 12.41 26.27
N ASN A 461 -23.64 11.37 26.80
CA ASN A 461 -23.35 11.23 28.22
C ASN A 461 -22.58 12.44 28.78
N LYS A 462 -21.52 12.90 28.09
CA LYS A 462 -20.76 14.09 28.52
C LYS A 462 -21.61 15.37 28.52
N LEU A 463 -22.54 15.52 27.58
CA LEU A 463 -23.46 16.66 27.57
C LEU A 463 -24.48 16.57 28.72
N ALA A 464 -25.05 15.38 28.99
CA ALA A 464 -25.93 15.15 30.13
C ALA A 464 -25.23 15.40 31.48
N SER A 465 -23.95 14.99 31.62
CA SER A 465 -23.12 15.31 32.79
C SER A 465 -22.96 16.81 32.97
N LYS A 466 -22.66 17.56 31.91
CA LYS A 466 -22.56 19.04 31.98
C LYS A 466 -23.90 19.70 32.33
N VAL A 467 -25.02 19.25 31.78
CA VAL A 467 -26.37 19.77 32.14
C VAL A 467 -26.62 19.62 33.65
N LYS A 468 -26.27 18.46 34.23
CA LYS A 468 -26.35 18.24 35.69
C LYS A 468 -25.34 19.08 36.48
N GLU A 469 -24.17 19.36 35.92
CA GLU A 469 -23.15 20.24 36.51
C GLU A 469 -23.61 21.70 36.59
N TYR A 470 -24.17 22.26 35.50
CA TYR A 470 -24.70 23.63 35.49
C TYR A 470 -25.88 23.79 36.45
N LYS A 471 -26.77 22.79 36.55
CA LYS A 471 -27.81 22.78 37.59
C LYS A 471 -27.23 22.81 39.01
N LYS A 472 -26.18 22.02 39.30
CA LYS A 472 -25.47 22.06 40.59
C LYS A 472 -24.81 23.42 40.87
N LYS A 473 -24.47 24.18 39.82
CA LYS A 473 -23.94 25.56 39.91
C LYS A 473 -25.04 26.64 39.98
N GLY A 474 -26.30 26.27 40.18
CA GLY A 474 -27.41 27.22 40.37
C GLY A 474 -28.02 27.82 39.10
N PHE A 475 -27.53 27.48 37.91
CA PHE A 475 -28.05 28.01 36.64
C PHE A 475 -29.48 27.52 36.40
N SER A 476 -30.38 28.44 36.04
CA SER A 476 -31.78 28.12 35.73
C SER A 476 -31.90 27.32 34.43
N LEU A 477 -33.04 26.63 34.26
CA LEU A 477 -33.34 25.89 33.03
C LEU A 477 -33.19 26.75 31.77
N LYS A 478 -33.65 28.01 31.79
CA LYS A 478 -33.58 28.91 30.62
C LYS A 478 -32.13 29.22 30.23
N GLU A 479 -31.24 29.39 31.21
CA GLU A 479 -29.82 29.64 30.97
C GLU A 479 -29.11 28.40 30.46
N VAL A 480 -29.36 27.23 31.06
CA VAL A 480 -28.82 25.95 30.56
C VAL A 480 -29.33 25.64 29.16
N GLN A 481 -30.59 25.96 28.84
CA GLN A 481 -31.11 25.88 27.47
C GLN A 481 -30.38 26.83 26.51
N LYS A 482 -30.09 28.08 26.92
CA LYS A 482 -29.33 29.04 26.12
C LYS A 482 -27.89 28.58 25.86
N ILE A 483 -27.23 27.96 26.84
CA ILE A 483 -25.86 27.41 26.72
C ILE A 483 -25.79 26.24 25.73
N PHE A 484 -26.80 25.38 25.70
CA PHE A 484 -26.78 24.13 24.91
C PHE A 484 -27.63 24.13 23.64
N LEU A 485 -28.27 25.26 23.30
CA LEU A 485 -29.29 25.40 22.24
C LEU A 485 -28.89 24.76 20.88
N ASN A 486 -27.62 24.90 20.50
CA ASN A 486 -27.08 24.44 19.21
C ASN A 486 -26.41 23.05 19.28
N GLN A 487 -26.49 22.35 20.42
CA GLN A 487 -25.80 21.06 20.66
C GLN A 487 -26.77 19.90 20.91
N ILE A 488 -27.90 20.18 21.57
CA ILE A 488 -28.92 19.21 22.01
C ILE A 488 -30.28 19.91 22.11
N ASN A 489 -31.37 19.19 21.81
CA ASN A 489 -32.71 19.78 21.85
C ASN A 489 -33.19 20.07 23.28
N LYS A 490 -34.13 21.03 23.42
CA LYS A 490 -34.66 21.49 24.73
C LYS A 490 -35.16 20.34 25.61
N ARG A 491 -35.89 19.38 25.02
CA ARG A 491 -36.43 18.20 25.71
C ARG A 491 -35.34 17.31 26.32
N PHE A 492 -34.18 17.18 25.67
CA PHE A 492 -33.04 16.45 26.23
C PHE A 492 -32.40 17.21 27.40
N ILE A 493 -32.32 18.54 27.32
CA ILE A 493 -31.80 19.41 28.39
C ILE A 493 -32.74 19.34 29.61
N GLU A 494 -34.03 19.61 29.42
CA GLU A 494 -35.09 19.51 30.44
C GLU A 494 -35.05 18.17 31.15
N ARG A 495 -35.00 17.07 30.38
CA ARG A 495 -35.00 15.73 30.93
C ARG A 495 -33.79 15.45 31.83
N HIS A 496 -32.58 15.82 31.43
CA HIS A 496 -31.38 15.58 32.25
C HIS A 496 -31.15 16.67 33.32
N TYR A 497 -31.89 17.78 33.25
CA TYR A 497 -31.94 18.81 34.30
C TYR A 497 -32.89 18.39 35.44
N TYR A 498 -34.10 17.91 35.14
CA TYR A 498 -35.07 17.49 36.17
C TYR A 498 -34.90 16.03 36.60
N GLU A 499 -34.87 15.08 35.66
CA GLU A 499 -34.83 13.65 35.97
C GLU A 499 -33.38 13.14 36.16
N ASN A 500 -33.19 12.15 37.03
CA ASN A 500 -31.95 11.36 37.03
C ASN A 500 -31.94 10.28 35.92
N SER A 501 -32.63 10.52 34.80
CA SER A 501 -32.84 9.56 33.72
C SER A 501 -31.54 9.09 33.05
N GLY A 502 -31.51 7.80 32.70
CA GLY A 502 -30.45 7.18 31.92
C GLY A 502 -30.44 7.63 30.46
N GLN A 503 -29.22 7.75 29.90
CA GLN A 503 -29.00 8.16 28.51
C GLN A 503 -29.62 7.16 27.51
N ARG A 504 -30.29 7.69 26.47
CA ARG A 504 -30.72 6.91 25.29
C ARG A 504 -30.10 7.49 24.02
N ILE A 505 -29.84 6.63 23.03
CA ILE A 505 -29.39 7.07 21.69
C ILE A 505 -30.43 7.99 21.05
N ASN A 506 -30.02 8.81 20.09
CA ASN A 506 -30.95 9.67 19.37
C ASN A 506 -31.85 8.88 18.42
N LEU A 507 -33.09 9.35 18.20
CA LEU A 507 -33.97 8.79 17.16
C LEU A 507 -33.48 9.16 15.75
N ASP A 508 -32.78 10.29 15.62
CA ASP A 508 -32.16 10.77 14.38
C ASP A 508 -30.87 10.00 14.03
N PHE A 509 -30.43 9.06 14.87
CA PHE A 509 -29.33 8.16 14.52
C PHE A 509 -29.81 7.16 13.45
N ILE A 510 -29.01 6.97 12.40
CA ILE A 510 -29.31 6.07 11.28
C ILE A 510 -29.66 4.66 11.78
N SER A 511 -30.67 4.02 11.20
CA SER A 511 -31.00 2.65 11.56
C SER A 511 -29.92 1.68 11.11
N PHE A 512 -29.82 0.53 11.80
CA PHE A 512 -28.88 -0.49 11.33
C PHE A 512 -29.26 -1.02 9.93
N ASN A 513 -30.54 -1.03 9.57
CA ASN A 513 -30.98 -1.53 8.26
C ASN A 513 -30.57 -0.58 7.11
N GLU A 514 -30.75 0.74 7.29
CA GLU A 514 -30.29 1.76 6.33
C GLU A 514 -28.75 1.72 6.18
N PHE A 515 -28.03 1.70 7.30
CA PHE A 515 -26.57 1.60 7.33
C PHE A 515 -26.06 0.30 6.71
N LEU A 516 -26.76 -0.82 6.93
CA LEU A 516 -26.42 -2.11 6.33
C LEU A 516 -26.53 -2.07 4.80
N ILE A 517 -27.57 -1.42 4.25
CA ILE A 517 -27.72 -1.24 2.80
C ILE A 517 -26.58 -0.38 2.23
N GLU A 518 -26.25 0.74 2.89
CA GLU A 518 -25.12 1.60 2.52
C GLU A 518 -23.80 0.80 2.47
N LYS A 519 -23.48 0.07 3.54
CA LYS A 519 -22.21 -0.64 3.67
C LYS A 519 -22.12 -1.92 2.83
N LEU A 520 -23.23 -2.60 2.54
CA LEU A 520 -23.23 -3.68 1.55
C LEU A 520 -22.96 -3.15 0.13
N ASN A 521 -23.44 -1.96 -0.21
CA ASN A 521 -23.12 -1.30 -1.49
C ASN A 521 -21.64 -0.86 -1.56
N GLU A 522 -21.05 -0.39 -0.46
CA GLU A 522 -19.59 -0.15 -0.39
C GLU A 522 -18.80 -1.44 -0.65
N ILE A 523 -19.13 -2.56 0.01
CA ILE A 523 -18.48 -3.86 -0.24
C ILE A 523 -18.65 -4.29 -1.70
N LYS A 524 -19.83 -4.11 -2.30
CA LYS A 524 -20.08 -4.48 -3.70
C LYS A 524 -19.23 -3.67 -4.69
N LYS A 525 -19.01 -2.38 -4.42
CA LYS A 525 -18.26 -1.48 -5.32
C LYS A 525 -16.73 -1.53 -5.11
N TYR A 526 -16.28 -1.57 -3.86
CA TYR A 526 -14.87 -1.40 -3.49
C TYR A 526 -14.23 -2.67 -2.88
N GLY A 527 -15.02 -3.66 -2.44
CA GLY A 527 -14.57 -4.88 -1.77
C GLY A 527 -14.41 -4.76 -0.24
N THR A 528 -14.68 -3.58 0.32
CA THR A 528 -14.52 -3.25 1.74
C THR A 528 -15.51 -2.15 2.15
N ILE A 529 -15.57 -1.84 3.45
CA ILE A 529 -16.37 -0.75 4.04
C ILE A 529 -15.48 0.41 4.46
N PHE A 530 -16.06 1.58 4.66
CA PHE A 530 -15.32 2.79 5.01
C PHE A 530 -15.83 3.48 6.29
N ASP A 531 -14.90 4.02 7.08
CA ASP A 531 -15.14 4.92 8.22
C ASP A 531 -14.43 6.25 7.99
N SER A 532 -14.99 7.33 8.51
CA SER A 532 -14.53 8.69 8.24
C SER A 532 -13.51 9.16 9.27
N ILE A 533 -12.51 9.94 8.82
CA ILE A 533 -11.50 10.54 9.70
C ILE A 533 -12.15 11.44 10.75
N LYS A 534 -11.68 11.31 11.99
CA LYS A 534 -12.09 12.15 13.13
C LYS A 534 -11.06 13.24 13.43
N ASN A 535 -9.78 12.90 13.37
CA ASN A 535 -8.66 13.84 13.34
C ASN A 535 -7.36 13.12 12.95
N ILE A 536 -6.37 13.88 12.50
CA ILE A 536 -4.98 13.43 12.31
C ILE A 536 -4.08 14.27 13.23
N LYS A 537 -3.22 13.62 14.03
CA LYS A 537 -2.29 14.30 14.95
C LYS A 537 -0.84 13.98 14.59
N LYS A 538 -0.04 15.02 14.27
CA LYS A 538 1.43 14.87 14.17
C LYS A 538 2.00 14.53 15.54
N LEU A 539 2.89 13.54 15.60
CA LEU A 539 3.71 13.20 16.76
C LEU A 539 5.19 13.39 16.34
N PRO A 540 5.91 14.37 16.91
CA PRO A 540 7.33 14.55 16.67
C PRO A 540 8.15 13.59 17.55
N GLY A 541 9.31 13.16 17.05
CA GLY A 541 10.25 12.30 17.77
C GLY A 541 10.80 11.19 16.89
N LYS A 542 11.94 10.61 17.30
CA LYS A 542 12.50 9.43 16.64
C LYS A 542 11.63 8.20 16.88
N HIS A 543 11.19 7.58 15.79
CA HIS A 543 10.36 6.39 15.80
C HIS A 543 10.89 5.36 14.79
N LYS A 544 11.17 4.12 15.24
CA LYS A 544 11.43 3.01 14.32
C LYS A 544 10.12 2.61 13.63
N VAL A 545 10.11 2.71 12.31
CA VAL A 545 8.99 2.42 11.41
C VAL A 545 9.30 1.21 10.52
N TYR A 546 8.27 0.55 10.00
CA TYR A 546 8.32 -0.76 9.38
C TYR A 546 7.35 -0.84 8.19
N ASP A 547 7.58 -1.74 7.23
CA ASP A 547 6.67 -2.01 6.12
C ASP A 547 6.80 -3.44 5.55
N PHE A 548 5.78 -3.90 4.82
CA PHE A 548 5.76 -5.21 4.13
C PHE A 548 5.57 -5.09 2.62
N ASN A 549 6.31 -5.89 1.87
CA ASN A 549 6.07 -6.06 0.44
C ASN A 549 5.41 -7.43 0.15
N LEU A 550 4.13 -7.42 -0.27
CA LEU A 550 3.27 -8.60 -0.39
C LEU A 550 2.98 -9.10 -1.82
N LYS A 551 2.68 -10.40 -1.93
CA LYS A 551 2.63 -11.12 -3.21
C LYS A 551 1.39 -10.77 -4.02
N GLU A 552 1.61 -10.30 -5.25
CA GLU A 552 0.61 -9.86 -6.24
C GLU A 552 -0.19 -8.61 -5.81
N ASN A 553 -0.83 -8.66 -4.64
CA ASN A 553 -1.51 -7.53 -4.03
C ASN A 553 -0.55 -6.83 -3.05
N HIS A 554 0.05 -5.72 -3.48
CA HIS A 554 0.95 -4.92 -2.63
C HIS A 554 0.14 -4.04 -1.66
N ASN A 555 -0.61 -4.68 -0.75
CA ASN A 555 -1.44 -4.03 0.25
C ASN A 555 -1.86 -5.00 1.38
N PHE A 556 -2.13 -4.51 2.60
CA PHE A 556 -2.48 -5.33 3.79
C PHE A 556 -3.38 -4.57 4.77
N VAL A 557 -3.81 -5.25 5.84
CA VAL A 557 -4.58 -4.67 6.96
C VAL A 557 -3.67 -4.41 8.17
N ALA A 558 -3.36 -3.15 8.45
CA ALA A 558 -2.63 -2.70 9.64
C ALA A 558 -3.48 -1.77 10.51
N ASN A 559 -3.77 -2.11 11.77
CA ASN A 559 -4.80 -1.48 12.62
C ASN A 559 -6.18 -1.29 11.94
N GLY A 560 -6.41 -1.86 10.76
CA GLY A 560 -7.54 -1.61 9.86
C GLY A 560 -7.26 -0.98 8.47
N PHE A 561 -6.02 -0.59 8.07
CA PHE A 561 -5.66 0.38 6.97
C PHE A 561 -4.52 -0.09 5.93
N ILE A 562 -4.13 0.62 4.79
CA ILE A 562 -3.61 0.06 3.43
C ILE A 562 -2.76 0.99 2.33
N VAL A 563 -1.71 0.58 1.48
CA VAL A 563 -0.47 1.34 0.83
C VAL A 563 -0.10 1.53 -0.78
N SER A 564 0.92 2.37 -1.32
CA SER A 564 1.57 2.51 -2.79
C SER A 564 2.73 3.62 -3.19
N ASN A 565 3.38 3.78 -4.45
CA ASN A 565 4.43 4.86 -4.99
C ASN A 565 5.07 4.87 -6.53
N CYS A 566 5.99 5.83 -7.11
CA CYS A 566 6.98 5.83 -8.38
C CYS A 566 7.91 7.14 -8.90
N GLY A 567 8.52 7.29 -10.20
CA GLY A 567 9.41 8.41 -10.91
C GLY A 567 9.28 9.00 -12.48
N VAL A 568 10.29 9.56 -13.31
CA VAL A 568 10.39 10.71 -14.47
C VAL A 568 10.50 10.63 -16.12
N LEU A 569 10.28 11.71 -17.01
CA LEU A 569 10.65 12.01 -18.53
C LEU A 569 10.32 13.44 -19.28
N LEU A 570 10.78 13.83 -20.55
CA LEU A 570 10.38 14.98 -21.52
C LEU A 570 10.29 14.74 -23.11
N LEU A 571 9.49 15.53 -23.90
CA LEU A 571 9.32 15.60 -25.40
C LEU A 571 9.22 17.04 -26.03
N LYS A 572 9.27 17.21 -27.37
CA LYS A 572 9.08 18.50 -28.13
C LYS A 572 8.05 18.42 -29.30
N THR A 573 7.50 19.55 -29.74
CA THR A 573 6.54 19.62 -30.88
C THR A 573 6.87 20.72 -31.91
N ASN A 574 6.23 20.72 -33.09
CA ASN A 574 6.27 21.85 -34.04
C ASN A 574 5.22 22.95 -33.79
N LEU A 575 4.33 22.77 -32.82
CA LEU A 575 3.28 23.73 -32.49
C LEU A 575 3.83 24.92 -31.68
N THR A 576 3.15 26.05 -31.73
CA THR A 576 3.43 27.24 -30.92
C THR A 576 2.28 27.55 -29.97
N SER A 577 2.52 28.42 -28.99
CA SER A 577 1.46 28.92 -28.11
C SER A 577 0.30 29.59 -28.84
N LYS A 578 0.47 30.05 -30.10
CA LYS A 578 -0.63 30.59 -30.91
C LYS A 578 -1.60 29.50 -31.37
N ASP A 579 -1.08 28.33 -31.71
CA ASP A 579 -1.87 27.20 -32.19
C ASP A 579 -2.76 26.62 -31.06
N LEU A 580 -2.29 26.74 -29.81
CA LEU A 580 -2.96 26.21 -28.63
C LEU A 580 -4.14 27.07 -28.14
N ILE A 581 -4.25 28.34 -28.54
CA ILE A 581 -5.22 29.32 -28.02
C ILE A 581 -6.66 28.83 -28.21
N GLY A 582 -7.40 28.73 -27.11
CA GLY A 582 -8.80 28.27 -27.08
C GLY A 582 -8.96 26.76 -27.19
N LYS A 583 -7.87 26.00 -27.35
CA LYS A 583 -7.84 24.53 -27.43
C LYS A 583 -7.24 23.88 -26.20
N GLU A 584 -6.64 24.64 -25.27
CA GLU A 584 -5.94 24.14 -24.08
C GLU A 584 -6.83 23.19 -23.26
N LYS A 585 -8.09 23.59 -23.04
CA LYS A 585 -9.03 22.82 -22.21
C LYS A 585 -9.39 21.48 -22.86
N MET A 586 -9.74 21.52 -24.15
CA MET A 586 -10.10 20.34 -24.95
C MET A 586 -8.95 19.33 -24.98
N LEU A 587 -7.71 19.81 -25.21
CA LEU A 587 -6.54 18.95 -25.19
C LEU A 587 -6.30 18.32 -23.81
N ALA A 588 -6.44 19.09 -22.73
CA ALA A 588 -6.32 18.57 -21.36
C ALA A 588 -7.33 17.43 -21.07
N ASP A 589 -8.59 17.61 -21.50
CA ASP A 589 -9.67 16.62 -21.33
C ASP A 589 -9.41 15.35 -22.16
N ALA A 590 -8.87 15.48 -23.38
CA ALA A 590 -8.51 14.34 -24.23
C ALA A 590 -7.32 13.53 -23.66
N LEU A 591 -6.28 14.21 -23.20
CA LEU A 591 -5.10 13.57 -22.62
C LEU A 591 -5.42 12.81 -21.32
N GLU A 592 -6.24 13.37 -20.43
CA GLU A 592 -6.69 12.72 -19.18
C GLU A 592 -7.54 11.46 -19.44
N LYS A 593 -8.32 11.48 -20.53
CA LYS A 593 -9.12 10.34 -20.99
C LYS A 593 -8.25 9.23 -21.58
N LYS A 594 -7.23 9.57 -22.38
CA LYS A 594 -6.39 8.61 -23.12
C LYS A 594 -5.29 7.99 -22.26
N ILE A 595 -4.58 8.78 -21.44
CA ILE A 595 -3.35 8.37 -20.76
C ILE A 595 -3.65 8.01 -19.29
N PRO A 596 -3.53 6.74 -18.85
CA PRO A 596 -3.97 6.36 -17.51
C PRO A 596 -3.05 6.87 -16.39
N SER A 597 -3.60 7.77 -15.58
CA SER A 597 -3.07 8.26 -14.30
C SER A 597 -3.84 7.69 -13.10
N GLY A 598 -3.24 7.60 -11.91
CA GLY A 598 -3.85 6.99 -10.71
C GLY A 598 -3.18 5.71 -10.22
N VAL A 599 -3.23 5.48 -8.91
CA VAL A 599 -2.72 4.23 -8.29
C VAL A 599 -3.54 3.02 -8.74
N GLY A 600 -2.87 2.01 -9.30
CA GLY A 600 -3.47 0.72 -9.64
C GLY A 600 -4.42 0.74 -10.85
N ARG A 601 -4.55 1.88 -11.55
CA ARG A 601 -5.28 1.95 -12.83
C ARG A 601 -4.54 1.09 -13.86
N GLY A 602 -5.24 0.11 -14.42
CA GLY A 602 -4.69 -0.77 -15.45
C GLY A 602 -4.59 -0.07 -16.80
N SER A 603 -3.61 -0.48 -17.60
CA SER A 603 -3.46 0.01 -18.97
C SER A 603 -4.45 -0.66 -19.94
N PRO A 604 -4.97 0.03 -20.97
CA PRO A 604 -5.61 -0.61 -22.11
C PRO A 604 -4.60 -1.39 -22.98
N PHE A 605 -3.30 -1.08 -22.88
CA PHE A 605 -2.23 -1.84 -23.53
C PHE A 605 -2.08 -3.21 -22.84
N GLN A 606 -2.12 -4.29 -23.61
CA GLN A 606 -2.00 -5.67 -23.13
C GLN A 606 -1.02 -6.43 -24.04
N VAL A 607 -0.16 -7.26 -23.43
CA VAL A 607 0.86 -8.08 -24.12
C VAL A 607 0.95 -9.46 -23.49
N SER A 608 1.43 -10.45 -24.24
CA SER A 608 1.78 -11.77 -23.69
C SER A 608 3.05 -11.71 -22.83
N TYR A 609 3.30 -12.73 -22.01
CA TYR A 609 4.55 -12.82 -21.24
C TYR A 609 5.79 -12.91 -22.13
N LYS A 610 5.70 -13.54 -23.31
CA LYS A 610 6.83 -13.65 -24.25
C LYS A 610 7.20 -12.28 -24.86
N GLU A 611 6.19 -11.47 -25.19
CA GLU A 611 6.41 -10.09 -25.65
C GLU A 611 6.85 -9.19 -24.49
N PHE A 612 6.35 -9.42 -23.28
CA PHE A 612 6.77 -8.70 -22.09
C PHE A 612 8.25 -8.93 -21.76
N ASP A 613 8.73 -10.17 -21.87
CA ASP A 613 10.15 -10.48 -21.67
C ASP A 613 11.03 -9.84 -22.76
N GLN A 614 10.57 -9.76 -24.01
CA GLN A 614 11.23 -8.95 -25.04
C GLN A 614 11.22 -7.45 -24.71
N ILE A 615 10.16 -6.91 -24.10
CA ILE A 615 10.13 -5.52 -23.60
C ILE A 615 11.13 -5.31 -22.45
N LEU A 616 11.34 -6.31 -21.59
CA LEU A 616 12.36 -6.27 -20.53
C LEU A 616 13.79 -6.31 -21.09
N GLU A 617 14.05 -7.15 -22.10
CA GLU A 617 15.37 -7.27 -22.74
C GLU A 617 15.73 -6.07 -23.63
N LYS A 618 14.76 -5.51 -24.36
CA LYS A 618 15.00 -4.52 -25.45
C LYS A 618 14.41 -3.13 -25.22
N GLY A 619 13.67 -2.93 -24.13
CA GLY A 619 13.09 -1.63 -23.75
C GLY A 619 12.19 -1.01 -24.83
N SER A 620 12.42 0.26 -25.15
CA SER A 620 11.60 0.96 -26.16
C SER A 620 11.91 0.55 -27.59
N GLN A 621 13.07 -0.05 -27.87
CA GLN A 621 13.46 -0.47 -29.22
C GLN A 621 12.48 -1.50 -29.79
N TYR A 622 12.13 -2.51 -29.00
CA TYR A 622 11.14 -3.54 -29.38
C TYR A 622 9.73 -2.98 -29.58
N LEU A 623 9.32 -1.95 -28.84
CA LEU A 623 8.03 -1.30 -29.07
C LEU A 623 8.01 -0.52 -30.37
N VAL A 624 9.13 0.09 -30.77
CA VAL A 624 9.27 0.72 -32.10
C VAL A 624 9.33 -0.32 -33.23
N GLU A 625 9.99 -1.47 -33.03
CA GLU A 625 9.89 -2.64 -33.94
C GLU A 625 8.44 -3.12 -34.14
N LYS A 626 7.57 -2.90 -33.13
CA LYS A 626 6.13 -3.22 -33.16
C LYS A 626 5.24 -2.05 -33.61
N GLY A 627 5.81 -0.94 -34.07
CA GLY A 627 5.07 0.21 -34.60
C GLY A 627 4.59 1.22 -33.55
N TYR A 628 4.89 1.03 -32.27
CA TYR A 628 4.51 1.95 -31.19
C TYR A 628 5.47 3.15 -31.05
N GLY A 629 5.85 3.74 -32.18
CA GLY A 629 6.77 4.88 -32.24
C GLY A 629 7.53 4.99 -33.55
N MET A 630 8.62 5.74 -33.51
CA MET A 630 9.56 5.97 -34.62
C MET A 630 10.99 5.67 -34.16
N LYS A 631 11.89 5.36 -35.09
CA LYS A 631 13.29 4.96 -34.77
C LYS A 631 14.01 6.04 -33.96
N GLU A 632 13.71 7.29 -34.27
CA GLU A 632 14.25 8.49 -33.66
C GLU A 632 13.91 8.58 -32.17
N ASP A 633 12.79 8.00 -31.72
CA ASP A 633 12.33 8.09 -30.33
C ASP A 633 13.35 7.48 -29.35
N TYR A 634 13.82 6.27 -29.67
CA TYR A 634 14.78 5.57 -28.83
C TYR A 634 16.20 6.10 -29.04
N LEU A 635 16.54 6.62 -30.22
CA LEU A 635 17.84 7.27 -30.46
C LEU A 635 18.04 8.54 -29.61
N PHE A 636 16.96 9.24 -29.24
CA PHE A 636 17.00 10.34 -28.27
C PHE A 636 16.68 9.89 -26.82
N CYS A 637 16.83 8.60 -26.50
CA CYS A 637 16.76 8.09 -25.14
C CYS A 637 18.14 7.75 -24.58
N GLU A 638 18.32 7.86 -23.26
CA GLU A 638 19.46 7.29 -22.54
C GLU A 638 19.58 5.77 -22.82
N GLU A 639 20.80 5.29 -23.00
CA GLU A 639 21.14 3.94 -23.50
C GLU A 639 20.41 3.54 -24.80
N GLU A 640 20.06 4.51 -25.65
CA GLU A 640 19.22 4.30 -26.84
C GLU A 640 17.89 3.59 -26.49
N GLY A 641 17.39 3.76 -25.26
CA GLY A 641 16.18 3.11 -24.75
C GLY A 641 16.32 1.62 -24.39
N CYS A 642 17.55 1.10 -24.33
CA CYS A 642 17.85 -0.31 -24.06
C CYS A 642 19.19 -0.47 -23.29
N MET A 643 19.13 -0.76 -21.99
CA MET A 643 20.27 -1.32 -21.26
C MET A 643 20.48 -2.77 -21.72
N LYS A 644 21.62 -3.03 -22.36
CA LYS A 644 21.91 -4.27 -23.12
C LYS A 644 22.25 -5.45 -22.22
N GLU A 645 22.60 -5.17 -20.97
CA GLU A 645 22.84 -6.15 -19.91
C GLU A 645 21.54 -6.66 -19.26
N ALA A 646 20.36 -6.21 -19.73
CA ALA A 646 19.07 -6.67 -19.25
C ALA A 646 18.80 -8.15 -19.54
N ASP A 647 18.33 -8.86 -18.52
CA ASP A 647 17.97 -10.27 -18.59
C ASP A 647 16.58 -10.46 -17.97
N ALA A 648 15.60 -10.87 -18.79
CA ALA A 648 14.24 -11.10 -18.34
C ALA A 648 14.08 -12.35 -17.46
N SER A 649 15.01 -13.31 -17.49
CA SER A 649 15.01 -14.46 -16.59
C SER A 649 15.41 -14.10 -15.15
N LEU A 650 16.24 -13.05 -14.99
CA LEU A 650 16.68 -12.53 -13.69
C LEU A 650 15.68 -11.58 -13.02
N VAL A 651 14.58 -11.24 -13.71
CA VAL A 651 13.42 -10.51 -13.17
C VAL A 651 12.36 -11.51 -12.70
N SER A 652 11.97 -11.45 -11.42
CA SER A 652 11.03 -12.42 -10.85
C SER A 652 9.64 -12.37 -11.50
N ASP A 653 8.96 -13.52 -11.57
CA ASP A 653 7.55 -13.61 -12.00
C ASP A 653 6.63 -12.63 -11.26
N ARG A 654 6.95 -12.32 -9.99
CA ARG A 654 6.19 -11.34 -9.21
C ARG A 654 6.42 -9.91 -9.72
N ALA A 655 7.66 -9.56 -10.08
CA ALA A 655 7.97 -8.28 -10.71
C ALA A 655 7.28 -8.16 -12.07
N LYS A 656 7.32 -9.22 -12.89
CA LYS A 656 6.59 -9.31 -14.17
C LYS A 656 5.08 -9.13 -13.98
N LYS A 657 4.46 -9.90 -13.07
CA LYS A 657 3.03 -9.80 -12.72
C LYS A 657 2.61 -8.39 -12.25
N ARG A 658 3.48 -7.67 -11.53
CA ARG A 658 3.22 -6.28 -11.10
C ARG A 658 3.34 -5.29 -12.27
N GLY A 659 4.32 -5.47 -13.15
CA GLY A 659 4.60 -4.56 -14.26
C GLY A 659 3.66 -4.68 -15.47
N ILE A 660 3.35 -5.90 -15.91
CA ILE A 660 2.73 -6.15 -17.23
C ILE A 660 1.43 -5.38 -17.48
N GLY A 661 0.55 -5.27 -16.47
CA GLY A 661 -0.70 -4.51 -16.56
C GLY A 661 -0.58 -2.99 -16.36
N GLN A 662 0.65 -2.47 -16.21
CA GLN A 662 0.96 -1.06 -15.91
C GLN A 662 1.76 -0.36 -17.02
N LEU A 663 2.08 -1.06 -18.13
CA LEU A 663 2.74 -0.48 -19.31
C LEU A 663 1.90 0.62 -19.96
N GLY A 664 2.46 1.82 -20.14
CA GLY A 664 1.77 2.99 -20.66
C GLY A 664 1.06 3.83 -19.59
N THR A 665 1.29 3.57 -18.30
CA THR A 665 0.66 4.35 -17.22
C THR A 665 1.57 5.46 -16.71
N ILE A 666 0.99 6.62 -16.39
CA ILE A 666 1.69 7.67 -15.63
C ILE A 666 1.94 7.12 -14.23
N GLY A 667 0.88 6.88 -13.46
CA GLY A 667 0.96 6.55 -12.03
C GLY A 667 0.42 7.67 -11.15
N ALA A 668 0.98 7.80 -9.95
CA ALA A 668 0.59 8.77 -8.93
C ALA A 668 1.77 9.14 -8.03
N GLY A 669 1.64 10.24 -7.28
CA GLY A 669 2.70 10.81 -6.43
C GLY A 669 3.24 12.11 -7.04
N ASN A 670 4.56 12.27 -7.14
CA ASN A 670 5.19 13.34 -7.93
C ASN A 670 5.08 13.08 -9.46
N HIS A 671 4.02 12.37 -9.88
CA HIS A 671 3.79 11.88 -11.23
C HIS A 671 2.82 12.77 -11.98
N PHE A 672 3.22 13.20 -13.17
CA PHE A 672 2.45 14.16 -13.94
C PHE A 672 2.77 14.10 -15.44
N LEU A 673 1.97 14.81 -16.22
CA LEU A 673 2.22 15.13 -17.62
C LEU A 673 1.93 16.61 -17.84
N ASP A 674 2.94 17.38 -18.22
CA ASP A 674 2.85 18.81 -18.48
C ASP A 674 2.90 19.10 -19.98
N VAL A 675 2.08 20.03 -20.44
CA VAL A 675 2.29 20.76 -21.70
C VAL A 675 2.86 22.13 -21.35
N LEU A 676 4.00 22.47 -21.97
CA LEU A 676 4.85 23.60 -21.63
C LEU A 676 5.10 24.49 -22.85
N GLU A 677 5.35 25.77 -22.63
CA GLU A 677 5.87 26.74 -23.61
C GLU A 677 7.37 27.00 -23.38
N VAL A 678 8.14 27.11 -24.46
CA VAL A 678 9.52 27.61 -24.42
C VAL A 678 9.53 29.14 -24.22
N GLU A 679 9.52 29.59 -22.97
CA GLU A 679 9.43 31.01 -22.59
C GLU A 679 10.71 31.80 -22.93
N LYS A 680 11.87 31.21 -22.64
CA LYS A 680 13.18 31.88 -22.82
C LYS A 680 14.23 30.88 -23.32
N ILE A 681 14.98 31.29 -24.33
CA ILE A 681 16.22 30.64 -24.75
C ILE A 681 17.40 31.42 -24.14
N PHE A 682 18.38 30.68 -23.58
CA PHE A 682 19.62 31.25 -23.05
C PHE A 682 20.77 31.09 -24.05
N ASP A 683 20.97 29.88 -24.58
CA ASP A 683 21.92 29.62 -25.67
C ASP A 683 21.18 29.32 -26.97
N LYS A 684 21.21 30.26 -27.93
CA LYS A 684 20.56 30.12 -29.23
C LYS A 684 21.12 28.95 -30.05
N LYS A 685 22.44 28.72 -30.01
CA LYS A 685 23.10 27.69 -30.83
C LYS A 685 22.77 26.29 -30.33
N ILE A 686 22.76 26.09 -29.01
CA ILE A 686 22.42 24.80 -28.41
C ILE A 686 20.91 24.55 -28.48
N ALA A 687 20.08 25.59 -28.33
CA ALA A 687 18.63 25.48 -28.53
C ALA A 687 18.28 25.08 -29.98
N GLU A 688 18.92 25.70 -30.97
CA GLU A 688 18.77 25.33 -32.38
C GLU A 688 19.12 23.86 -32.64
N VAL A 689 20.25 23.37 -32.09
CA VAL A 689 20.65 21.95 -32.17
C VAL A 689 19.62 21.03 -31.49
N PHE A 690 19.04 21.40 -30.35
CA PHE A 690 17.97 20.62 -29.71
C PHE A 690 16.62 20.70 -30.47
N GLY A 691 16.46 21.68 -31.36
CA GLY A 691 15.20 21.97 -32.04
C GLY A 691 14.21 22.76 -31.18
N LEU A 692 14.74 23.62 -30.28
CA LEU A 692 14.00 24.51 -29.39
C LEU A 692 13.97 25.95 -29.92
N LYS A 693 12.77 26.53 -30.00
CA LYS A 693 12.47 27.90 -30.43
C LYS A 693 11.57 28.59 -29.42
N LYS A 694 11.68 29.90 -29.25
CA LYS A 694 10.81 30.66 -28.33
C LYS A 694 9.33 30.52 -28.74
N ASN A 695 8.42 30.42 -27.76
CA ASN A 695 6.97 30.22 -27.92
C ASN A 695 6.56 28.85 -28.50
N GLN A 696 7.47 27.88 -28.62
CA GLN A 696 7.18 26.51 -29.06
C GLN A 696 6.54 25.70 -27.93
N ILE A 697 5.67 24.74 -28.26
CA ILE A 697 5.08 23.80 -27.31
C ILE A 697 5.93 22.54 -27.17
N VAL A 698 6.15 22.12 -25.93
CA VAL A 698 6.91 20.91 -25.53
C VAL A 698 6.14 20.16 -24.41
N ILE A 699 6.42 18.88 -24.16
CA ILE A 699 5.56 18.03 -23.30
C ILE A 699 6.41 17.21 -22.31
N LEU A 700 6.30 17.45 -21.00
CA LEU A 700 7.03 16.72 -19.95
C LEU A 700 6.15 15.57 -19.43
N VAL A 701 6.71 14.40 -19.15
CA VAL A 701 5.96 13.20 -18.73
C VAL A 701 6.70 12.52 -17.58
N HIS A 702 6.35 12.82 -16.33
CA HIS A 702 6.98 12.22 -15.16
C HIS A 702 6.42 10.80 -14.91
N CYS A 703 6.98 9.76 -15.57
CA CYS A 703 6.66 8.34 -15.28
C CYS A 703 7.88 7.35 -15.28
N GLY A 704 7.82 6.33 -14.41
CA GLY A 704 8.97 5.44 -14.06
C GLY A 704 8.66 3.95 -14.18
N SER A 705 9.46 3.09 -13.54
CA SER A 705 9.42 1.61 -13.64
C SER A 705 8.22 0.93 -12.95
N ARG A 706 7.23 1.72 -12.53
CA ARG A 706 5.96 1.33 -11.90
C ARG A 706 6.17 0.27 -10.81
N GLY A 707 5.25 -0.70 -10.66
CA GLY A 707 5.37 -1.77 -9.68
C GLY A 707 6.45 -2.82 -9.94
N LEU A 708 7.12 -2.80 -11.10
CA LEU A 708 8.14 -3.77 -11.48
C LEU A 708 9.50 -3.43 -10.87
N GLY A 709 9.98 -2.20 -11.06
CA GLY A 709 11.30 -1.79 -10.56
C GLY A 709 11.40 -1.81 -9.04
N HIS A 710 10.34 -1.39 -8.33
CA HIS A 710 10.23 -1.56 -6.89
C HIS A 710 10.37 -3.03 -6.47
N GLN A 711 9.76 -3.97 -7.21
CA GLN A 711 9.86 -5.39 -6.88
C GLN A 711 11.28 -5.91 -7.11
N VAL A 712 11.90 -5.59 -8.25
CA VAL A 712 13.29 -5.94 -8.55
C VAL A 712 14.24 -5.44 -7.46
N ALA A 713 14.12 -4.16 -7.04
CA ALA A 713 14.93 -3.63 -5.96
C ALA A 713 14.72 -4.42 -4.65
N SER A 714 13.49 -4.85 -4.33
CA SER A 714 13.22 -5.65 -3.12
C SER A 714 13.81 -7.05 -3.20
N ASP A 715 13.64 -7.72 -4.34
CA ASP A 715 14.15 -9.06 -4.61
C ASP A 715 15.68 -9.11 -4.42
N TYR A 716 16.39 -8.09 -4.90
CA TYR A 716 17.86 -8.06 -4.84
C TYR A 716 18.44 -7.53 -3.52
N ILE A 717 17.77 -6.65 -2.77
CA ILE A 717 18.19 -6.42 -1.37
C ILE A 717 18.13 -7.72 -0.59
N LYS A 718 17.05 -8.50 -0.72
CA LYS A 718 16.94 -9.71 0.10
C LYS A 718 18.03 -10.73 -0.23
N LYS A 719 18.30 -10.95 -1.53
CA LYS A 719 19.46 -11.73 -1.98
C LYS A 719 20.78 -11.24 -1.35
N MET A 720 21.04 -9.92 -1.34
CA MET A 720 22.27 -9.36 -0.79
C MET A 720 22.34 -9.41 0.75
N GLU A 721 21.23 -9.21 1.45
CA GLU A 721 21.15 -9.40 2.90
C GLU A 721 21.47 -10.84 3.31
N ASP A 722 21.04 -11.82 2.51
CA ASP A 722 21.22 -13.24 2.79
C ASP A 722 22.62 -13.77 2.42
N GLU A 723 23.32 -13.17 1.42
CA GLU A 723 24.71 -13.54 1.06
C GLU A 723 25.78 -12.77 1.85
N TYR A 724 25.62 -11.45 2.07
CA TYR A 724 26.67 -10.60 2.67
C TYR A 724 26.37 -10.14 4.10
N GLY A 725 25.10 -10.16 4.52
CA GLY A 725 24.67 -9.64 5.81
C GLY A 725 24.80 -8.12 5.95
N ILE A 726 24.32 -7.59 7.08
CA ILE A 726 24.16 -6.14 7.30
C ILE A 726 25.13 -5.54 8.35
N LYS A 727 25.92 -6.38 9.04
CA LYS A 727 26.71 -5.96 10.23
C LYS A 727 27.84 -4.98 9.93
N ASN A 728 28.33 -4.94 8.68
CA ASN A 728 29.54 -4.19 8.30
C ASN A 728 29.21 -2.83 7.66
N PHE A 729 27.94 -2.43 7.62
CA PHE A 729 27.49 -1.15 7.07
C PHE A 729 27.08 -0.19 8.20
N PRO A 730 27.33 1.13 8.07
CA PRO A 730 26.87 2.11 9.05
C PRO A 730 25.34 2.27 9.08
N ASP A 731 24.65 1.81 8.03
CA ASP A 731 23.20 1.74 7.94
C ASP A 731 22.79 0.46 7.19
N ARG A 732 21.73 -0.21 7.63
CA ARG A 732 21.12 -1.36 6.93
C ARG A 732 20.66 -0.97 5.53
N GLU A 733 20.21 0.27 5.34
CA GLU A 733 19.71 0.78 4.06
C GLU A 733 20.80 0.88 2.95
N LEU A 734 22.08 0.66 3.31
CA LEU A 734 23.23 0.68 2.40
C LEU A 734 23.70 -0.70 1.92
N ILE A 735 22.96 -1.78 2.22
CA ILE A 735 23.27 -3.14 1.75
C ILE A 735 23.56 -3.19 0.24
N CYS A 736 24.59 -3.94 -0.13
CA CYS A 736 25.16 -3.96 -1.47
C CYS A 736 25.96 -5.24 -1.74
N ALA A 737 26.18 -5.56 -3.01
CA ALA A 737 27.06 -6.64 -3.47
C ALA A 737 28.36 -6.09 -4.08
N PRO A 738 29.50 -6.79 -4.01
CA PRO A 738 30.65 -6.48 -4.87
C PRO A 738 30.26 -6.58 -6.35
N ILE A 739 30.65 -5.60 -7.18
CA ILE A 739 30.15 -5.48 -8.57
C ILE A 739 30.37 -6.76 -9.40
N ASN A 740 31.50 -7.44 -9.21
CA ASN A 740 31.85 -8.65 -9.95
C ASN A 740 31.25 -9.95 -9.39
N SER A 741 30.59 -9.92 -8.23
CA SER A 741 29.98 -11.12 -7.65
C SER A 741 28.80 -11.60 -8.49
N LYS A 742 28.32 -12.81 -8.22
CA LYS A 742 27.11 -13.35 -8.85
C LYS A 742 25.92 -12.40 -8.64
N LEU A 743 25.64 -12.02 -7.39
CA LEU A 743 24.55 -11.09 -7.07
C LEU A 743 24.76 -9.66 -7.58
N GLY A 744 25.99 -9.17 -7.65
CA GLY A 744 26.28 -7.86 -8.21
C GLY A 744 25.89 -7.78 -9.70
N LYS A 745 26.27 -8.81 -10.46
CA LYS A 745 25.90 -8.98 -11.87
C LYS A 745 24.41 -9.22 -12.05
N GLU A 746 23.82 -10.16 -11.30
CA GLU A 746 22.40 -10.47 -11.41
C GLU A 746 21.51 -9.25 -11.11
N TYR A 747 21.86 -8.47 -10.08
CA TYR A 747 21.13 -7.24 -9.77
C TYR A 747 21.25 -6.20 -10.89
N PHE A 748 22.46 -6.00 -11.44
CA PHE A 748 22.66 -5.06 -12.54
C PHE A 748 21.80 -5.44 -13.76
N SER A 749 21.72 -6.73 -14.11
CA SER A 749 20.88 -7.22 -15.20
C SER A 749 19.38 -7.08 -14.93
N ALA A 750 18.91 -7.41 -13.73
CA ALA A 750 17.50 -7.25 -13.39
C ALA A 750 17.08 -5.77 -13.26
N MET A 751 17.97 -4.91 -12.76
CA MET A 751 17.80 -3.45 -12.74
C MET A 751 17.77 -2.88 -14.16
N SER A 752 18.63 -3.37 -15.06
CA SER A 752 18.64 -3.02 -16.48
C SER A 752 17.30 -3.36 -17.14
N ALA A 753 16.75 -4.55 -16.87
CA ALA A 753 15.41 -4.93 -17.32
C ALA A 753 14.29 -4.04 -16.73
N ALA A 754 14.44 -3.57 -15.48
CA ALA A 754 13.52 -2.60 -14.88
C ALA A 754 13.63 -1.18 -15.47
N ALA A 755 14.82 -0.78 -15.92
CA ALA A 755 15.03 0.46 -16.68
C ALA A 755 14.40 0.35 -18.09
N ASN A 756 14.59 -0.78 -18.76
CA ASN A 756 13.96 -1.09 -20.04
C ASN A 756 12.43 -1.09 -19.97
N PHE A 757 11.84 -1.67 -18.92
CA PHE A 757 10.41 -1.53 -18.63
C PHE A 757 9.99 -0.05 -18.48
N ALA A 758 10.79 0.78 -17.81
CA ALA A 758 10.49 2.21 -17.68
C ALA A 758 10.57 2.93 -19.05
N PHE A 759 11.59 2.64 -19.86
CA PHE A 759 11.73 3.18 -21.22
C PHE A 759 10.54 2.77 -22.11
N ALA A 760 10.10 1.52 -22.02
CA ALA A 760 8.95 1.01 -22.75
C ALA A 760 7.60 1.59 -22.27
N ASN A 761 7.40 1.72 -20.95
CA ASN A 761 6.24 2.39 -20.36
C ASN A 761 6.07 3.82 -20.91
N LYS A 762 7.20 4.50 -21.09
CA LYS A 762 7.28 5.83 -21.67
C LYS A 762 7.00 5.85 -23.18
N GLN A 763 7.56 4.92 -23.94
CA GLN A 763 7.34 4.79 -25.38
C GLN A 763 5.85 4.66 -25.76
N ILE A 764 5.06 3.93 -24.97
CA ILE A 764 3.60 3.82 -25.17
C ILE A 764 2.90 5.17 -24.98
N ILE A 765 3.32 5.95 -23.97
CA ILE A 765 2.76 7.29 -23.72
C ILE A 765 3.14 8.27 -24.85
N ILE A 766 4.34 8.15 -25.43
CA ILE A 766 4.78 8.92 -26.61
C ILE A 766 3.88 8.62 -27.82
N HIS A 767 3.57 7.35 -28.05
CA HIS A 767 2.67 6.91 -29.12
C HIS A 767 1.25 7.49 -28.95
N TRP A 768 0.65 7.36 -27.76
CA TRP A 768 -0.69 7.93 -27.48
C TRP A 768 -0.72 9.46 -27.51
N LEU A 769 0.36 10.14 -27.10
CA LEU A 769 0.49 11.59 -27.23
C LEU A 769 0.45 12.03 -28.70
N ARG A 770 1.09 11.28 -29.61
CA ARG A 770 1.00 11.55 -31.06
C ARG A 770 -0.43 11.42 -31.57
N GLU A 771 -1.14 10.36 -31.21
CA GLU A 771 -2.53 10.17 -31.63
C GLU A 771 -3.42 11.36 -31.22
N GLU A 772 -3.45 11.73 -29.94
CA GLU A 772 -4.35 12.79 -29.47
C GLU A 772 -3.97 14.19 -29.98
N PHE A 773 -2.68 14.48 -30.15
CA PHE A 773 -2.26 15.74 -30.75
C PHE A 773 -2.58 15.78 -32.25
N ILE A 774 -2.45 14.69 -33.00
CA ILE A 774 -2.84 14.67 -34.42
C ILE A 774 -4.36 14.84 -34.56
N ASN A 775 -5.15 14.22 -33.69
CA ASN A 775 -6.63 14.36 -33.66
C ASN A 775 -7.09 15.82 -33.50
N HIS A 776 -6.38 16.64 -32.71
CA HIS A 776 -6.74 18.03 -32.44
C HIS A 776 -5.94 19.08 -33.25
N PHE A 777 -4.81 18.66 -33.81
CA PHE A 777 -3.87 19.47 -34.58
C PHE A 777 -3.28 18.61 -35.73
N PRO A 778 -3.97 18.45 -36.88
CA PRO A 778 -3.58 17.50 -37.94
C PRO A 778 -2.20 17.74 -38.59
N LYS A 779 -1.56 18.89 -38.34
CA LYS A 779 -0.19 19.22 -38.77
C LYS A 779 0.85 19.08 -37.64
N SER A 780 0.48 18.54 -36.49
CA SER A 780 1.36 18.36 -35.34
C SER A 780 2.41 17.27 -35.59
N LYS A 781 3.68 17.63 -35.36
CA LYS A 781 4.79 16.69 -35.29
C LYS A 781 5.32 16.71 -33.86
N ILE A 782 5.28 15.55 -33.19
CA ILE A 782 5.90 15.34 -31.87
C ILE A 782 7.15 14.49 -32.06
N GLU A 783 8.25 14.93 -31.47
CA GLU A 783 9.55 14.29 -31.49
C GLU A 783 10.07 14.15 -30.04
N VAL A 784 10.84 13.11 -29.76
CA VAL A 784 11.60 13.06 -28.50
C VAL A 784 12.66 14.16 -28.54
N LEU A 785 12.78 14.92 -27.44
CA LEU A 785 13.94 15.80 -27.22
C LEU A 785 14.98 15.01 -26.44
N TYR A 786 14.65 14.53 -25.24
CA TYR A 786 15.49 13.54 -24.58
C TYR A 786 14.68 12.72 -23.56
N GLN A 787 15.09 11.49 -23.30
CA GLN A 787 14.56 10.65 -22.23
C GLN A 787 15.70 10.19 -21.33
N VAL A 788 15.55 10.32 -20.00
CA VAL A 788 16.64 10.15 -19.04
C VAL A 788 16.15 9.53 -17.72
N CYS A 789 17.02 8.79 -17.03
CA CYS A 789 16.78 8.22 -15.70
C CYS A 789 17.39 9.08 -14.59
N HIS A 790 16.75 9.09 -13.41
CA HIS A 790 17.26 9.74 -12.19
C HIS A 790 17.57 8.78 -11.02
N ASN A 791 17.18 7.52 -11.14
CA ASN A 791 17.32 6.45 -10.14
C ASN A 791 17.90 5.24 -10.90
N ILE A 792 19.22 5.14 -10.97
CA ILE A 792 19.92 4.14 -11.80
C ILE A 792 21.37 3.93 -11.35
N ALA A 793 21.92 2.74 -11.60
CA ALA A 793 23.37 2.50 -11.57
C ALA A 793 23.88 2.23 -13.00
N LYS A 794 25.04 2.77 -13.39
CA LYS A 794 25.59 2.59 -14.76
C LYS A 794 27.10 2.40 -14.77
N PHE A 795 27.60 1.63 -15.73
CA PHE A 795 29.04 1.46 -15.94
C PHE A 795 29.58 2.47 -16.96
N GLU A 796 30.38 3.43 -16.51
CA GLU A 796 30.77 4.61 -17.28
C GLU A 796 32.29 4.86 -17.17
N GLU A 797 32.91 5.46 -18.19
CA GLU A 797 34.33 5.81 -18.16
C GLU A 797 34.57 7.28 -17.77
N TYR A 798 35.58 7.51 -16.91
CA TYR A 798 36.04 8.83 -16.48
C TYR A 798 37.57 8.90 -16.40
N VAL A 799 38.10 10.13 -16.37
CA VAL A 799 39.49 10.36 -15.97
C VAL A 799 39.57 10.56 -14.45
N ILE A 800 40.27 9.64 -13.79
CA ILE A 800 40.52 9.62 -12.36
C ILE A 800 42.04 9.59 -12.19
N ASP A 801 42.57 10.64 -11.55
CA ASP A 801 43.99 10.77 -11.21
C ASP A 801 44.93 10.52 -12.41
N GLY A 802 44.57 11.18 -13.53
CA GLY A 802 45.25 11.08 -14.83
C GLY A 802 44.88 9.86 -15.68
N LYS A 803 44.25 8.83 -15.11
CA LYS A 803 43.99 7.54 -15.77
C LYS A 803 42.54 7.41 -16.23
N LYS A 804 42.33 6.84 -17.42
CA LYS A 804 41.01 6.36 -17.87
C LYS A 804 40.59 5.19 -16.98
N THR A 805 39.46 5.32 -16.31
CA THR A 805 38.93 4.35 -15.36
C THR A 805 37.44 4.15 -15.62
N LYS A 806 37.03 2.89 -15.86
CA LYS A 806 35.61 2.51 -15.92
C LYS A 806 35.12 2.24 -14.49
N VAL A 807 33.96 2.77 -14.13
CA VAL A 807 33.40 2.78 -12.78
C VAL A 807 31.89 2.49 -12.81
N CYS A 808 31.31 2.05 -11.70
CA CYS A 808 29.86 2.01 -11.51
C CYS A 808 29.40 3.31 -10.85
N VAL A 809 28.63 4.15 -11.54
CA VAL A 809 28.04 5.37 -10.99
C VAL A 809 26.60 5.09 -10.54
N HIS A 810 26.34 5.24 -9.25
CA HIS A 810 25.01 5.26 -8.64
C HIS A 810 24.47 6.67 -8.67
N ARG A 811 23.22 6.82 -9.11
CA ARG A 811 22.48 8.08 -9.14
C ARG A 811 21.09 7.86 -8.56
N LYS A 812 20.71 8.71 -7.60
CA LYS A 812 19.41 8.64 -6.93
C LYS A 812 18.82 10.03 -6.74
N GLY A 813 17.71 10.31 -7.42
CA GLY A 813 17.28 11.68 -7.68
C GLY A 813 18.40 12.50 -8.33
N ALA A 814 19.17 11.90 -9.24
CA ALA A 814 20.27 12.59 -9.92
C ALA A 814 20.34 12.15 -11.40
N THR A 815 20.45 13.12 -12.30
CA THR A 815 20.34 12.92 -13.75
C THR A 815 21.72 12.86 -14.40
N ARG A 816 21.90 12.01 -15.41
CA ARG A 816 23.14 12.01 -16.19
C ARG A 816 23.30 13.31 -16.97
N SER A 817 24.53 13.84 -17.01
CA SER A 817 24.92 15.15 -17.54
C SER A 817 26.29 15.04 -18.21
N PHE A 818 26.35 14.36 -19.37
CA PHE A 818 27.59 14.18 -20.13
C PHE A 818 27.94 15.41 -20.97
N GLY A 819 29.24 15.73 -21.05
CA GLY A 819 29.77 16.82 -21.86
C GLY A 819 29.98 16.46 -23.33
N PRO A 820 30.28 17.47 -24.19
CA PRO A 820 30.54 17.28 -25.61
C PRO A 820 31.51 16.12 -25.94
N GLY A 821 31.28 15.45 -27.07
CA GLY A 821 32.15 14.41 -27.60
C GLY A 821 31.98 13.01 -27.00
N ARG A 822 31.13 12.83 -25.97
CA ARG A 822 30.80 11.49 -25.43
C ARG A 822 30.02 10.68 -26.47
N ILE A 823 30.43 9.43 -26.72
CA ILE A 823 29.82 8.57 -27.74
C ILE A 823 28.38 8.19 -27.38
N GLU A 824 28.09 8.13 -26.08
CA GLU A 824 26.80 7.83 -25.45
C GLU A 824 25.75 8.96 -25.60
N ILE A 825 26.12 10.08 -26.22
CA ILE A 825 25.22 11.19 -26.59
C ILE A 825 24.75 10.96 -28.04
N PRO A 826 23.47 11.20 -28.38
CA PRO A 826 22.97 11.17 -29.76
C PRO A 826 23.84 12.00 -30.70
N LYS A 827 24.03 11.53 -31.94
CA LYS A 827 25.01 12.06 -32.91
C LYS A 827 24.85 13.58 -33.14
N GLU A 828 23.61 14.05 -33.13
CA GLU A 828 23.15 15.41 -33.33
C GLU A 828 23.57 16.31 -32.16
N TYR A 829 23.42 15.80 -30.93
CA TYR A 829 23.71 16.53 -29.68
C TYR A 829 25.17 16.37 -29.23
N ARG A 830 25.89 15.38 -29.77
CA ARG A 830 27.27 15.03 -29.39
C ARG A 830 28.24 16.22 -29.47
N LYS A 831 28.01 17.18 -30.36
CA LYS A 831 28.83 18.41 -30.46
C LYS A 831 28.58 19.43 -29.33
N VAL A 832 27.40 19.44 -28.71
CA VAL A 832 26.98 20.44 -27.70
C VAL A 832 26.92 19.89 -26.28
N GLY A 833 26.77 18.58 -26.10
CA GLY A 833 26.60 17.91 -24.81
C GLY A 833 25.24 17.24 -24.68
N GLN A 834 25.06 16.44 -23.63
CA GLN A 834 23.80 15.71 -23.42
C GLN A 834 22.71 16.67 -22.92
N PRO A 835 21.47 16.61 -23.41
CA PRO A 835 20.34 17.28 -22.78
C PRO A 835 20.18 16.79 -21.33
N VAL A 836 19.90 17.74 -20.44
CA VAL A 836 19.67 17.52 -19.01
C VAL A 836 18.33 18.14 -18.66
N LEU A 837 17.44 17.33 -18.11
CA LEU A 837 16.01 17.63 -18.01
C LEU A 837 15.64 17.86 -16.56
N ILE A 838 15.28 19.11 -16.23
CA ILE A 838 14.97 19.49 -14.86
C ILE A 838 13.47 19.85 -14.77
N PRO A 839 12.59 18.88 -14.43
CA PRO A 839 11.22 19.19 -14.06
C PRO A 839 11.17 20.15 -12.86
N GLY A 840 10.29 21.14 -12.97
CA GLY A 840 9.82 21.92 -11.84
C GLY A 840 8.72 21.20 -11.08
N SER A 841 7.85 21.98 -10.43
CA SER A 841 6.58 21.55 -9.86
C SER A 841 5.40 22.27 -10.52
N MET A 842 4.18 21.94 -10.10
CA MET A 842 2.94 22.44 -10.69
C MET A 842 2.82 23.97 -10.52
N GLY A 843 3.26 24.74 -11.52
CA GLY A 843 3.24 26.21 -11.53
C GLY A 843 4.60 26.88 -11.36
N THR A 844 5.71 26.14 -11.28
CA THR A 844 7.05 26.70 -11.50
C THR A 844 7.48 26.52 -12.95
N ALA A 845 8.65 27.06 -13.31
CA ALA A 845 9.30 26.71 -14.55
C ALA A 845 9.89 25.29 -14.50
N SER A 846 10.01 24.64 -15.66
CA SER A 846 10.93 23.52 -15.90
C SER A 846 12.10 24.02 -16.76
N TYR A 847 13.23 23.31 -16.76
CA TYR A 847 14.42 23.73 -17.50
C TYR A 847 14.98 22.62 -18.41
N VAL A 848 15.47 23.05 -19.57
CA VAL A 848 16.37 22.25 -20.42
C VAL A 848 17.77 22.82 -20.27
N LEU A 849 18.67 22.00 -19.75
CA LEU A 849 20.09 22.28 -19.61
C LEU A 849 20.90 21.37 -20.55
N VAL A 850 22.21 21.58 -20.61
CA VAL A 850 23.16 20.73 -21.35
C VAL A 850 24.37 20.39 -20.48
N GLY A 851 24.80 19.12 -20.49
CA GLY A 851 25.96 18.66 -19.73
C GLY A 851 27.29 19.18 -20.27
N THR A 852 28.31 19.26 -19.40
CA THR A 852 29.61 19.88 -19.71
C THR A 852 30.79 18.94 -19.44
N LYS A 853 32.02 19.35 -19.80
CA LYS A 853 33.23 18.64 -19.37
C LYS A 853 33.61 18.86 -17.91
N LYS A 854 32.89 19.71 -17.17
CA LYS A 854 33.12 19.99 -15.75
C LYS A 854 32.30 19.07 -14.85
N SER A 855 31.09 18.65 -15.24
CA SER A 855 30.36 17.56 -14.55
C SER A 855 31.13 16.23 -14.61
N GLU A 856 31.73 15.89 -15.75
CA GLU A 856 32.58 14.69 -15.88
C GLU A 856 33.79 14.69 -14.93
N LYS A 857 34.22 15.86 -14.44
CA LYS A 857 35.31 16.02 -13.45
C LYS A 857 34.82 16.12 -12.00
N LEU A 858 33.72 16.86 -11.75
CA LEU A 858 33.21 17.20 -10.42
C LEU A 858 32.19 16.20 -9.86
N THR A 859 31.30 15.68 -10.71
CA THR A 859 30.07 14.97 -10.29
C THR A 859 29.89 13.61 -10.97
N PHE A 860 30.96 13.06 -11.56
CA PHE A 860 30.89 11.87 -12.41
C PHE A 860 29.77 11.99 -13.46
N GLY A 861 29.82 13.08 -14.24
CA GLY A 861 28.87 13.35 -15.32
C GLY A 861 27.42 13.39 -14.84
N SER A 862 27.14 14.00 -13.68
CA SER A 862 25.80 14.03 -13.06
C SER A 862 25.33 15.45 -12.75
N SER A 863 24.03 15.65 -12.70
CA SER A 863 23.34 16.91 -12.39
C SER A 863 22.05 16.61 -11.61
N VAL A 864 21.36 17.66 -11.15
CA VAL A 864 20.07 17.54 -10.43
C VAL A 864 18.98 16.82 -11.25
N HIS A 865 17.95 16.31 -10.59
CA HIS A 865 16.77 15.71 -11.23
C HIS A 865 15.50 16.57 -11.19
N GLY A 866 15.54 17.69 -10.46
CA GLY A 866 14.41 18.58 -10.26
C GLY A 866 14.80 19.69 -9.29
N ALA A 867 13.80 20.34 -8.69
CA ALA A 867 14.05 21.32 -7.63
C ALA A 867 14.54 20.69 -6.31
N GLY A 868 14.05 19.49 -5.98
CA GLY A 868 14.16 18.96 -4.61
C GLY A 868 13.21 19.69 -3.64
N ARG A 869 12.79 19.01 -2.58
CA ARG A 869 11.78 19.56 -1.66
C ARG A 869 12.45 20.44 -0.59
N VAL A 870 11.83 21.56 -0.23
CA VAL A 870 12.08 22.24 1.05
C VAL A 870 11.03 21.87 2.09
N MET A 871 9.86 21.46 1.61
CA MET A 871 8.67 21.28 2.41
C MET A 871 8.18 19.83 2.23
N SER A 872 8.32 19.09 3.32
CA SER A 872 7.74 17.76 3.46
C SER A 872 6.23 17.83 3.23
N ARG A 873 5.61 16.88 2.49
CA ARG A 873 4.22 17.02 1.99
C ARG A 873 3.25 17.69 2.99
N THR A 874 2.98 17.15 4.19
CA THR A 874 2.04 17.72 5.21
C THR A 874 2.45 19.02 5.91
N GLU A 875 3.47 19.69 5.42
CA GLU A 875 3.70 21.10 5.71
C GLU A 875 2.99 21.98 4.66
N ALA A 876 2.93 21.53 3.39
CA ALA A 876 2.23 22.21 2.30
C ALA A 876 0.72 22.36 2.50
N VAL A 877 -0.05 21.30 2.78
CA VAL A 877 -1.51 21.40 3.10
C VAL A 877 -1.79 22.25 4.34
N LYS A 878 -0.80 22.48 5.21
CA LYS A 878 -0.97 23.34 6.38
C LYS A 878 -0.71 24.81 6.08
N THR A 879 0.22 25.13 5.18
CA THR A 879 0.64 26.51 4.85
C THR A 879 -0.05 27.05 3.60
N ILE A 880 -0.34 26.18 2.63
CA ILE A 880 -0.85 26.51 1.30
C ILE A 880 -2.33 26.11 1.19
N LYS A 881 -3.17 27.04 0.74
CA LYS A 881 -4.58 26.76 0.44
C LYS A 881 -4.73 26.30 -1.01
N GLY A 882 -5.35 25.14 -1.24
CA GLY A 882 -5.61 24.61 -2.58
C GLY A 882 -6.41 25.55 -3.49
N GLU A 883 -7.39 26.28 -2.93
CA GLU A 883 -8.08 27.36 -3.64
C GLU A 883 -7.13 28.48 -4.10
N ASN A 884 -6.20 28.91 -3.26
CA ASN A 884 -5.25 29.98 -3.61
C ASN A 884 -4.28 29.48 -4.70
N THR A 885 -3.86 28.22 -4.62
CA THR A 885 -3.04 27.57 -5.65
C THR A 885 -3.78 27.50 -6.98
N LYS A 886 -5.03 27.00 -6.98
CA LYS A 886 -5.91 27.01 -8.18
C LYS A 886 -6.09 28.42 -8.73
N LYS A 887 -6.43 29.40 -7.89
CA LYS A 887 -6.61 30.81 -8.29
C LYS A 887 -5.34 31.41 -8.89
N ARG A 888 -4.15 31.09 -8.34
CA ARG A 888 -2.86 31.52 -8.91
C ARG A 888 -2.53 30.84 -10.23
N LEU A 889 -2.78 29.54 -10.37
CA LEU A 889 -2.56 28.83 -11.63
C LEU A 889 -3.51 29.35 -12.72
N ILE A 890 -4.78 29.59 -12.37
CA ILE A 890 -5.76 30.25 -13.25
C ILE A 890 -5.32 31.67 -13.63
N SER A 891 -4.82 32.48 -12.68
CA SER A 891 -4.30 33.83 -13.00
C SER A 891 -2.95 33.82 -13.74
N GLN A 892 -2.29 32.66 -13.84
CA GLN A 892 -1.14 32.40 -14.72
C GLN A 892 -1.55 31.77 -16.06
N ASN A 893 -2.85 31.58 -16.31
CA ASN A 893 -3.43 30.88 -17.46
C ASN A 893 -2.93 29.42 -17.62
N ILE A 894 -2.79 28.70 -16.50
CA ILE A 894 -2.43 27.29 -16.45
C ILE A 894 -3.69 26.44 -16.26
N ILE A 895 -3.90 25.46 -17.14
CA ILE A 895 -4.98 24.48 -17.04
C ILE A 895 -4.49 23.26 -16.25
N LEU A 896 -5.27 22.89 -15.23
CA LEU A 896 -4.97 21.79 -14.33
C LEU A 896 -5.99 20.66 -14.47
N ARG A 897 -5.49 19.44 -14.59
CA ARG A 897 -6.20 18.18 -14.41
C ARG A 897 -5.51 17.38 -13.31
N SER A 898 -6.30 16.81 -12.41
CA SER A 898 -5.79 16.00 -11.31
C SER A 898 -6.94 15.18 -10.74
N GLY A 899 -6.65 13.93 -10.35
CA GLY A 899 -7.63 13.08 -9.67
C GLY A 899 -8.02 13.57 -8.27
N SER A 900 -7.34 14.57 -7.69
CA SER A 900 -7.56 15.01 -6.32
C SER A 900 -7.18 16.48 -6.10
N ASP A 901 -8.06 17.24 -5.45
CA ASP A 901 -7.78 18.61 -4.99
C ASP A 901 -6.62 18.73 -4.00
N GLN A 902 -6.13 17.60 -3.46
CA GLN A 902 -5.04 17.55 -2.49
C GLN A 902 -3.67 17.33 -3.15
N LEU A 903 -3.64 16.60 -4.28
CA LEU A 903 -2.45 16.45 -5.15
C LEU A 903 -1.93 17.82 -5.63
N ILE A 904 -2.86 18.74 -5.87
CA ILE A 904 -2.63 20.15 -6.19
C ILE A 904 -1.83 20.86 -5.09
N VAL A 905 -1.82 20.38 -3.84
CA VAL A 905 -1.18 21.05 -2.71
C VAL A 905 0.12 20.38 -2.28
N GLU A 906 0.30 19.06 -2.46
CA GLU A 906 1.61 18.38 -2.29
C GLU A 906 2.64 18.79 -3.33
N GLU A 907 2.18 19.14 -4.53
CA GLU A 907 3.00 19.48 -5.68
C GLU A 907 3.00 20.99 -6.00
N SER A 908 2.51 21.81 -5.06
CA SER A 908 2.53 23.27 -5.17
C SER A 908 3.94 23.86 -5.33
N PRO A 909 4.08 25.06 -5.94
CA PRO A 909 5.35 25.79 -6.11
C PRO A 909 6.17 26.00 -4.83
N GLU A 910 5.53 26.45 -3.75
CA GLU A 910 6.17 26.84 -2.48
C GLU A 910 6.76 25.65 -1.69
N VAL A 911 6.55 24.44 -2.21
CA VAL A 911 6.87 23.18 -1.54
C VAL A 911 8.28 22.69 -1.91
N TYR A 912 8.79 23.20 -3.02
CA TYR A 912 10.06 22.86 -3.64
C TYR A 912 11.09 23.98 -3.44
N LYS A 913 12.39 23.66 -3.55
CA LYS A 913 13.43 24.71 -3.64
C LYS A 913 13.13 25.59 -4.85
N ASN A 914 13.56 26.85 -4.83
CA ASN A 914 13.41 27.69 -6.02
C ASN A 914 14.18 27.07 -7.19
N ILE A 915 13.45 26.57 -8.18
CA ILE A 915 14.00 25.87 -9.35
C ILE A 915 14.99 26.76 -10.12
N ASP A 916 14.76 28.06 -10.15
CA ASP A 916 15.66 29.03 -10.78
C ASP A 916 17.01 29.05 -10.04
N GLU A 917 17.01 29.12 -8.69
CA GLU A 917 18.25 29.12 -7.88
C GLU A 917 18.98 27.76 -7.95
N VAL A 918 18.25 26.64 -7.93
CA VAL A 918 18.82 25.28 -8.09
C VAL A 918 19.59 25.17 -9.41
N VAL A 919 19.03 25.72 -10.48
CA VAL A 919 19.62 25.72 -11.83
C VAL A 919 20.73 26.77 -11.97
N ASP A 920 20.61 27.94 -11.33
CA ASP A 920 21.67 28.96 -11.29
C ASP A 920 22.96 28.41 -10.65
N ILE A 921 22.86 27.72 -9.51
CA ILE A 921 24.02 27.11 -8.84
C ILE A 921 24.66 26.03 -9.74
N VAL A 922 23.85 25.21 -10.42
CA VAL A 922 24.34 24.17 -11.35
C VAL A 922 25.09 24.78 -12.54
N GLU A 923 24.67 25.95 -13.03
CA GLU A 923 25.35 26.69 -14.09
C GLU A 923 26.62 27.41 -13.59
N ASN A 924 26.60 28.03 -12.41
CA ASN A 924 27.78 28.70 -11.82
C ASN A 924 28.88 27.69 -11.46
N LEU A 925 28.51 26.54 -10.91
CA LEU A 925 29.40 25.38 -10.75
C LEU A 925 29.85 24.82 -12.11
N GLY A 926 29.16 25.14 -13.20
CA GLY A 926 29.44 24.71 -14.57
C GLY A 926 29.11 23.24 -14.83
N ILE A 927 28.29 22.61 -13.98
CA ILE A 927 27.91 21.19 -14.08
C ILE A 927 26.98 20.98 -15.28
N SER A 928 26.00 21.87 -15.47
CA SER A 928 25.13 21.91 -16.65
C SER A 928 24.85 23.37 -17.02
N LYS A 929 24.90 23.71 -18.31
CA LYS A 929 24.61 25.07 -18.82
C LYS A 929 23.13 25.19 -19.21
N LYS A 930 22.51 26.36 -19.01
CA LYS A 930 21.12 26.62 -19.41
C LYS A 930 20.97 26.68 -20.93
N VAL A 931 19.92 26.03 -21.44
CA VAL A 931 19.51 26.13 -22.85
C VAL A 931 18.16 26.82 -22.96
N ALA A 932 17.15 26.35 -22.21
CA ALA A 932 15.80 26.93 -22.21
C ALA A 932 15.12 26.92 -20.83
N LYS A 933 14.31 27.95 -20.56
CA LYS A 933 13.29 27.99 -19.49
C LYS A 933 11.94 27.65 -20.11
N LEU A 934 11.22 26.70 -19.51
CA LEU A 934 9.92 26.22 -19.94
C LEU A 934 8.84 26.68 -18.95
N LYS A 935 7.74 27.22 -19.46
CA LYS A 935 6.60 27.75 -18.70
C LYS A 935 5.41 26.82 -18.83
N LEU A 936 4.73 26.53 -17.72
CA LEU A 936 3.57 25.64 -17.71
C LEU A 936 2.37 26.22 -18.47
N LYS A 937 1.62 25.35 -19.17
CA LYS A 937 0.33 25.66 -19.84
C LYS A 937 -0.77 24.69 -19.44
N ILE A 938 -0.47 23.40 -19.43
CA ILE A 938 -1.39 22.33 -19.01
C ILE A 938 -0.61 21.39 -18.09
N VAL A 939 -1.22 20.88 -17.03
CA VAL A 939 -0.65 19.87 -16.12
C VAL A 939 -1.70 18.81 -15.79
N LEU A 940 -1.35 17.54 -15.94
CA LEU A 940 -2.14 16.36 -15.58
C LEU A 940 -1.41 15.64 -14.43
N ILE A 941 -1.87 15.77 -13.18
CA ILE A 941 -1.33 15.03 -12.02
C ILE A 941 -2.09 13.71 -11.83
N GLY A 942 -1.37 12.64 -11.50
CA GLY A 942 -1.93 11.30 -11.31
C GLY A 942 -2.06 10.80 -9.88
#